data_AF-A0A957VYU9-F1
#
_entry.id   AF-A0A957VYU9-F1
#
_cell.length_a   1.000
_cell.length_b   1.000
_cell.length_c   1.000
_cell.angle_alpha   90.00
_cell.angle_beta   90.00
_cell.angle_gamma   90.00
#
_symmetry.space_group_name_H-M   'P 1'
#
loop_
_entity.id
_entity.type
_entity.pdbx_description
1 polymer ?
#
loop_
_entity_poly.entity_id
_entity_poly.type
_entity_poly.pdbx_seq_one_letter_code
_entity_poly.pdbx_strand_id
1 'polypeptide(L)'
;MPLFKGENRSIYGLHDPGGEHLMIVNGQAKGWVVVTEEIGSEANDRRSADYRTIADRGLGVIVRLNQSYGANGTIPREERYPEFAQRVANFVAGSQGAHIWIIGNEMNLEREQPRQRSGGQAEPITPRRYAECYKLCRQKIKALAGHSDDIVVVGAIGPWNGQTWYEADPKGAYPANKLPNAPSNYPYNGFFGDFIKYFQDMLLAIGPGNCDGIAIHAYSHGYEPQLITDTAKMGAPFQNYHYNFFTYRDQMNAIPEAMRHLPVYLTEANGDVQGKLESHQPGATWPFGNNGWIKAAYKEIDSWNRSGRQQIRCMVLFRWKKDPLGWSIDGKQGVQQDFTEAIAQNYQWDPDAGQPKPEPKPDPEPARPPYLAKYLSHDTPKQLSTGQTVTVNLKLQNAGSFQWVRGGDKPFRLGFQWYDANNQPVTLPPALDYRTALPRTIAPNGTVELEAQLRSPDQPGSYRLRWDMVHELVTWFSSQGDPGLVAAVTVAAAVPVTPPEEVEREPGSQPISVEAQDVTGSLPQHATKRYPMRTHADIKRIIIHHTATPANITVERIAQFQVQNRDLPGIVYHFCITAEGVVYQTQYLETVAIHAGPNSDDSVGVCLIGNFTNQPPPKAQLTATATLLAQLVGLLGLPNNAIIGYNEIIATQSPGATWPQWKPPLLADVERLLKSEKPPTAQPAEVDKPLDHYLLFWYRTPQSWGEWDLQGAFDYIARFKPVVGFDIQEAQQAKYVTIVGGKDGVPPNAERILRKAGCQVERIAGETESETRQLLSQMAAEGRRFDTLT
;
A
#
# COMPACT_ATOMS: atom_id res chain seq x y z
N MET A 1 27.69 0.67 -36.81
CA MET A 1 27.87 2.07 -37.24
C MET A 1 28.74 2.80 -36.23
N PRO A 2 29.52 3.82 -36.61
CA PRO A 2 30.15 4.70 -35.63
C PRO A 2 29.07 5.38 -34.77
N LEU A 3 29.32 5.53 -33.47
CA LEU A 3 28.42 6.23 -32.56
C LEU A 3 28.37 7.72 -32.90
N PHE A 4 27.28 8.40 -32.56
CA PHE A 4 27.27 9.85 -32.59
C PHE A 4 28.28 10.41 -31.58
N LYS A 5 28.75 11.62 -31.85
CA LYS A 5 29.73 12.29 -30.98
C LYS A 5 29.13 12.48 -29.58
N GLY A 6 29.89 12.09 -28.55
CA GLY A 6 29.46 12.18 -27.15
C GLY A 6 28.68 10.98 -26.62
N GLU A 7 28.49 9.92 -27.42
CA GLU A 7 27.80 8.71 -26.98
C GLU A 7 28.71 7.61 -26.42
N ASN A 8 28.16 6.80 -25.52
CA ASN A 8 28.81 5.59 -24.99
C ASN A 8 27.90 4.36 -25.20
N ARG A 9 28.46 3.18 -25.49
CA ARG A 9 27.65 1.96 -25.70
C ARG A 9 27.07 1.38 -24.43
N SER A 10 27.74 1.60 -23.29
CA SER A 10 27.31 1.05 -22.01
C SER A 10 26.11 1.85 -21.50
N ILE A 11 25.12 1.19 -20.91
CA ILE A 11 23.88 1.87 -20.51
C ILE A 11 23.96 2.57 -19.14
N TYR A 12 25.09 2.47 -18.44
CA TYR A 12 25.26 2.93 -17.06
C TYR A 12 25.44 4.45 -16.95
N GLY A 13 24.83 5.10 -15.97
CA GLY A 13 25.07 6.52 -15.75
C GLY A 13 24.84 7.02 -14.34
N LEU A 14 25.46 8.15 -14.04
CA LEU A 14 25.29 8.91 -12.80
C LEU A 14 24.87 10.35 -13.11
N HIS A 15 23.90 10.84 -12.35
CA HIS A 15 23.53 12.25 -12.36
C HIS A 15 24.53 13.02 -11.49
N ASP A 16 25.02 14.14 -12.00
CA ASP A 16 26.09 14.98 -11.45
C ASP A 16 27.53 14.41 -11.57
N PRO A 17 28.54 15.27 -11.80
CA PRO A 17 29.95 14.87 -11.77
C PRO A 17 30.45 14.42 -10.37
N GLY A 18 31.48 13.58 -10.35
CA GLY A 18 32.24 13.14 -9.16
C GLY A 18 32.33 11.62 -8.99
N GLY A 19 31.36 10.86 -9.51
CA GLY A 19 31.31 9.40 -9.41
C GLY A 19 31.94 8.66 -10.59
N GLU A 20 32.58 9.35 -11.51
CA GLU A 20 33.04 8.80 -12.80
C GLU A 20 34.04 7.65 -12.63
N HIS A 21 34.82 7.66 -11.56
CA HIS A 21 35.80 6.60 -11.26
C HIS A 21 35.15 5.22 -11.13
N LEU A 22 33.87 5.14 -10.73
CA LEU A 22 33.11 3.88 -10.67
C LEU A 22 32.80 3.33 -12.07
N MET A 23 32.77 4.19 -13.09
CA MET A 23 32.47 3.83 -14.48
C MET A 23 33.71 3.66 -15.36
N ILE A 24 34.93 3.74 -14.79
CA ILE A 24 36.17 3.43 -15.49
C ILE A 24 36.65 2.05 -15.05
N VAL A 25 36.48 1.04 -15.91
CA VAL A 25 36.87 -0.36 -15.62
C VAL A 25 38.00 -0.76 -16.55
N ASN A 26 39.15 -1.14 -15.99
CA ASN A 26 40.36 -1.50 -16.75
C ASN A 26 40.76 -0.43 -17.79
N GLY A 27 40.61 0.85 -17.42
CA GLY A 27 40.90 1.99 -18.30
C GLY A 27 39.85 2.26 -19.39
N GLN A 28 38.77 1.49 -19.44
CA GLN A 28 37.65 1.70 -20.38
C GLN A 28 36.49 2.43 -19.70
N ALA A 29 36.01 3.49 -20.32
CA ALA A 29 34.80 4.18 -19.88
C ALA A 29 33.53 3.41 -20.24
N LYS A 30 32.74 3.12 -19.20
CA LYS A 30 31.51 2.34 -19.28
C LYS A 30 30.31 3.12 -18.77
N GLY A 31 30.02 4.27 -19.38
CA GLY A 31 28.78 4.97 -19.04
C GLY A 31 28.70 6.44 -19.42
N TRP A 32 27.80 7.11 -18.70
CA TRP A 32 27.30 8.46 -18.98
C TRP A 32 27.26 9.31 -17.72
N VAL A 33 27.44 10.62 -17.87
CA VAL A 33 27.18 11.62 -16.84
C VAL A 33 26.15 12.60 -17.34
N VAL A 34 25.09 12.79 -16.56
CA VAL A 34 24.14 13.90 -16.77
C VAL A 34 24.57 15.07 -15.91
N VAL A 35 24.82 16.22 -16.54
CA VAL A 35 25.11 17.48 -15.86
C VAL A 35 23.94 18.41 -16.04
N THR A 36 23.48 19.06 -14.98
CA THR A 36 22.43 20.08 -15.10
C THR A 36 22.99 21.47 -14.87
N GLU A 37 22.63 22.40 -15.75
CA GLU A 37 23.09 23.78 -15.77
C GLU A 37 21.91 24.74 -15.62
N GLU A 38 22.05 25.70 -14.72
CA GLU A 38 21.15 26.85 -14.61
C GLU A 38 21.78 28.04 -15.34
N ILE A 39 21.29 28.32 -16.54
CA ILE A 39 21.93 29.27 -17.46
C ILE A 39 21.22 30.62 -17.54
N GLY A 40 20.00 30.75 -17.01
CA GLY A 40 19.15 31.92 -17.18
C GLY A 40 18.69 32.14 -18.63
N SER A 41 18.18 33.33 -18.93
CA SER A 41 17.65 33.71 -20.27
C SER A 41 18.18 35.06 -20.72
N GLU A 42 19.29 35.53 -20.14
CA GLU A 42 19.92 36.77 -20.58
C GLU A 42 20.63 36.53 -21.92
N ALA A 43 20.05 37.04 -23.02
CA ALA A 43 20.50 36.76 -24.39
C ALA A 43 21.95 37.16 -24.69
N ASN A 44 22.51 38.08 -23.89
CA ASN A 44 23.90 38.56 -24.03
C ASN A 44 24.90 37.80 -23.15
N ASP A 45 24.43 36.91 -22.26
CA ASP A 45 25.32 36.12 -21.42
C ASP A 45 26.00 35.03 -22.24
N ARG A 46 27.35 35.04 -22.19
CA ARG A 46 28.25 34.16 -22.92
C ARG A 46 29.03 33.20 -22.01
N ARG A 47 28.68 33.12 -20.72
CA ARG A 47 29.25 32.11 -19.82
C ARG A 47 28.96 30.71 -20.37
N SER A 48 29.93 29.83 -20.28
CA SER A 48 29.89 28.45 -20.75
C SER A 48 30.55 27.51 -19.75
N ALA A 49 30.59 26.20 -20.07
CA ALA A 49 31.20 25.19 -19.22
C ALA A 49 32.15 24.27 -20.02
N ASP A 50 33.05 23.61 -19.31
CA ASP A 50 34.00 22.66 -19.88
C ASP A 50 33.78 21.27 -19.28
N TYR A 51 33.38 20.34 -20.13
CA TYR A 51 33.06 18.95 -19.77
C TYR A 51 34.15 17.96 -20.19
N ARG A 52 35.28 18.44 -20.72
CA ARG A 52 36.38 17.57 -21.19
C ARG A 52 36.97 16.69 -20.09
N THR A 53 36.90 17.10 -18.83
CA THR A 53 37.30 16.27 -17.68
C THR A 53 36.52 14.96 -17.57
N ILE A 54 35.32 14.90 -18.17
CA ILE A 54 34.48 13.69 -18.27
C ILE A 54 34.64 13.09 -19.67
N ALA A 55 34.46 13.91 -20.72
CA ALA A 55 34.42 13.45 -22.11
C ALA A 55 35.75 12.85 -22.59
N ASP A 56 36.89 13.42 -22.21
CA ASP A 56 38.22 12.93 -22.62
C ASP A 56 38.56 11.57 -22.00
N ARG A 57 37.82 11.16 -20.95
CA ARG A 57 37.90 9.81 -20.38
C ARG A 57 37.09 8.79 -21.17
N GLY A 58 36.30 9.21 -22.16
CA GLY A 58 35.43 8.37 -22.99
C GLY A 58 34.02 8.15 -22.43
N LEU A 59 33.65 8.86 -21.36
CA LEU A 59 32.28 8.84 -20.83
C LEU A 59 31.37 9.73 -21.68
N GLY A 60 30.13 9.31 -21.86
CA GLY A 60 29.12 10.15 -22.52
C GLY A 60 28.71 11.32 -21.62
N VAL A 61 28.50 12.50 -22.21
CA VAL A 61 28.10 13.71 -21.48
C VAL A 61 26.77 14.20 -22.03
N ILE A 62 25.76 14.26 -21.16
CA ILE A 62 24.45 14.82 -21.44
C ILE A 62 24.28 16.06 -20.57
N VAL A 63 23.99 17.20 -21.18
CA VAL A 63 23.84 18.47 -20.45
C VAL A 63 22.39 18.92 -20.50
N ARG A 64 21.76 19.02 -19.34
CA ARG A 64 20.39 19.53 -19.17
C ARG A 64 20.44 21.02 -18.88
N LEU A 65 19.91 21.81 -19.82
CA LEU A 65 19.90 23.27 -19.79
C LEU A 65 18.56 23.77 -19.26
N ASN A 66 18.62 24.42 -18.09
CA ASN A 66 17.49 25.05 -17.44
C ASN A 66 17.66 26.57 -17.40
N GLN A 67 16.55 27.29 -17.48
CA GLN A 67 16.46 28.70 -17.12
C GLN A 67 16.83 28.91 -15.65
N SER A 68 16.13 28.20 -14.76
CA SER A 68 16.29 28.19 -13.31
C SER A 68 15.55 26.97 -12.73
N TYR A 69 15.32 26.96 -11.42
CA TYR A 69 14.54 25.94 -10.72
C TYR A 69 13.44 26.57 -9.86
N GLY A 70 12.46 25.75 -9.48
CA GLY A 70 11.40 26.18 -8.57
C GLY A 70 10.57 27.31 -9.18
N ALA A 71 10.19 28.30 -8.36
CA ALA A 71 9.33 29.41 -8.76
C ALA A 71 9.82 30.25 -9.96
N ASN A 72 11.09 30.13 -10.35
CA ASN A 72 11.66 30.80 -11.52
C ASN A 72 11.49 30.02 -12.83
N GLY A 73 11.13 28.73 -12.75
CA GLY A 73 10.79 27.84 -13.85
C GLY A 73 11.97 27.23 -14.60
N THR A 74 11.78 25.99 -15.08
CA THR A 74 12.76 25.23 -15.88
C THR A 74 13.00 25.87 -17.26
N ILE A 75 11.97 26.47 -17.83
CA ILE A 75 12.03 27.39 -18.98
C ILE A 75 11.40 28.71 -18.56
N PRO A 76 11.74 29.85 -19.19
CA PRO A 76 11.16 31.12 -18.79
C PRO A 76 9.71 31.24 -19.27
N ARG A 77 9.08 32.37 -18.96
CA ARG A 77 7.76 32.68 -19.51
C ARG A 77 7.81 32.81 -21.03
N GLU A 78 6.67 32.59 -21.67
CA GLU A 78 6.50 32.58 -23.14
C GLU A 78 7.09 33.83 -23.82
N GLU A 79 6.90 35.00 -23.22
CA GLU A 79 7.45 36.27 -23.73
C GLU A 79 8.99 36.34 -23.79
N ARG A 80 9.70 35.41 -23.15
CA ARG A 80 11.16 35.35 -23.06
C ARG A 80 11.81 34.16 -23.79
N TYR A 81 11.03 33.38 -24.54
CA TYR A 81 11.57 32.24 -25.29
C TYR A 81 12.68 32.62 -26.29
N PRO A 82 12.59 33.73 -27.05
CA PRO A 82 13.66 34.13 -27.97
C PRO A 82 15.00 34.42 -27.25
N GLU A 83 14.96 35.09 -26.10
CA GLU A 83 16.14 35.43 -25.30
C GLU A 83 16.76 34.17 -24.67
N PHE A 84 15.92 33.26 -24.19
CA PHE A 84 16.37 31.96 -23.69
C PHE A 84 17.03 31.11 -24.77
N ALA A 85 16.42 31.02 -25.95
CA ALA A 85 17.00 30.29 -27.07
C ALA A 85 18.35 30.88 -27.50
N GLN A 86 18.50 32.20 -27.45
CA GLN A 86 19.79 32.85 -27.68
C GLN A 86 20.81 32.56 -26.56
N ARG A 87 20.37 32.54 -25.29
CA ARG A 87 21.22 32.18 -24.15
C ARG A 87 21.71 30.73 -24.24
N VAL A 88 20.82 29.80 -24.57
CA VAL A 88 21.15 28.40 -24.88
C VAL A 88 22.21 28.32 -25.97
N ALA A 89 22.03 29.05 -27.09
CA ALA A 89 22.99 29.08 -28.18
C ALA A 89 24.38 29.56 -27.73
N ASN A 90 24.43 30.65 -26.95
CA ASN A 90 25.69 31.18 -26.45
C ASN A 90 26.40 30.19 -25.51
N PHE A 91 25.63 29.51 -24.64
CA PHE A 91 26.16 28.51 -23.72
C PHE A 91 26.77 27.34 -24.50
N VAL A 92 26.04 26.79 -25.48
CA VAL A 92 26.48 25.68 -26.32
C VAL A 92 27.72 26.05 -27.13
N ALA A 93 27.71 27.19 -27.81
CA ALA A 93 28.83 27.65 -28.63
C ALA A 93 30.15 27.83 -27.84
N GLY A 94 30.04 28.23 -26.56
CA GLY A 94 31.20 28.42 -25.69
C GLY A 94 31.61 27.16 -24.92
N SER A 95 30.82 26.10 -24.94
CA SER A 95 31.06 24.91 -24.12
C SER A 95 31.87 23.85 -24.86
N GLN A 96 32.64 23.05 -24.11
CA GLN A 96 33.53 22.04 -24.69
C GLN A 96 33.26 20.66 -24.09
N GLY A 97 33.38 19.61 -24.91
CA GLY A 97 33.23 18.21 -24.46
C GLY A 97 31.79 17.68 -24.37
N ALA A 98 30.77 18.49 -24.65
CA ALA A 98 29.36 18.05 -24.69
C ALA A 98 28.76 18.21 -26.09
N HIS A 99 27.91 17.24 -26.47
CA HIS A 99 27.24 17.18 -27.78
C HIS A 99 25.77 16.71 -27.67
N ILE A 100 25.26 16.55 -26.45
CA ILE A 100 23.90 16.09 -26.18
C ILE A 100 23.28 17.08 -25.19
N TRP A 101 22.20 17.75 -25.61
CA TRP A 101 21.61 18.88 -24.91
C TRP A 101 20.13 18.65 -24.63
N ILE A 102 19.75 18.55 -23.36
CA ILE A 102 18.33 18.50 -22.95
C ILE A 102 17.86 19.92 -22.70
N ILE A 103 16.68 20.30 -23.20
CA ILE A 103 16.07 21.61 -22.92
C ILE A 103 14.94 21.45 -21.91
N GLY A 104 15.13 21.99 -20.72
CA GLY A 104 14.16 21.92 -19.63
C GLY A 104 14.06 20.57 -18.94
N ASN A 105 13.27 20.51 -17.87
CA ASN A 105 13.07 19.35 -17.02
C ASN A 105 11.71 19.38 -16.32
N GLU A 106 11.03 18.23 -16.26
CA GLU A 106 9.79 18.01 -15.51
C GLU A 106 8.72 19.09 -15.72
N MET A 107 8.52 19.49 -16.98
CA MET A 107 7.70 20.64 -17.36
C MET A 107 6.22 20.56 -16.94
N ASN A 108 5.73 19.36 -16.64
CA ASN A 108 4.37 19.14 -16.13
C ASN A 108 4.23 19.37 -14.62
N LEU A 109 5.33 19.60 -13.88
CA LEU A 109 5.31 19.95 -12.46
C LEU A 109 5.05 21.44 -12.26
N GLU A 110 4.09 21.78 -11.38
CA GLU A 110 3.78 23.17 -11.04
C GLU A 110 4.96 23.90 -10.38
N ARG A 111 5.82 23.16 -9.64
CA ARG A 111 7.04 23.73 -9.05
C ARG A 111 8.05 24.18 -10.09
N GLU A 112 8.02 23.63 -11.31
CA GLU A 112 8.95 23.98 -12.40
C GLU A 112 8.37 25.01 -13.37
N GLN A 113 7.18 25.56 -13.08
CA GLN A 113 6.53 26.57 -13.92
C GLN A 113 7.05 27.99 -13.60
N PRO A 114 7.34 28.82 -14.62
CA PRO A 114 7.84 30.17 -14.41
C PRO A 114 6.73 31.10 -13.86
N ARG A 115 7.05 31.92 -12.86
CA ARG A 115 6.09 32.85 -12.22
C ARG A 115 6.33 34.31 -12.57
N GLN A 116 5.28 35.13 -12.52
CA GLN A 116 5.46 36.59 -12.55
C GLN A 116 6.05 37.09 -11.23
N ARG A 117 7.10 37.94 -11.31
CA ARG A 117 7.75 38.53 -10.12
C ARG A 117 6.80 39.30 -9.21
N SER A 118 5.75 39.91 -9.78
CA SER A 118 4.86 40.85 -9.08
C SER A 118 3.56 40.23 -8.56
N GLY A 119 3.27 38.96 -8.87
CA GLY A 119 1.93 38.39 -8.64
C GLY A 119 1.86 36.89 -8.33
N GLY A 120 2.99 36.18 -8.24
CA GLY A 120 3.03 34.77 -7.80
C GLY A 120 2.34 33.74 -8.71
N GLN A 121 1.59 34.16 -9.74
CA GLN A 121 0.89 33.28 -10.66
C GLN A 121 1.88 32.55 -11.57
N ALA A 122 1.85 31.22 -11.53
CA ALA A 122 2.60 30.35 -12.42
C ALA A 122 2.03 30.38 -13.84
N GLU A 123 2.91 30.41 -14.83
CA GLU A 123 2.56 30.16 -16.22
C GLU A 123 2.69 28.68 -16.55
N PRO A 124 1.61 28.03 -16.99
CA PRO A 124 1.66 26.60 -17.31
C PRO A 124 2.50 26.36 -18.52
N ILE A 125 3.39 25.39 -18.40
CA ILE A 125 4.13 24.85 -19.53
C ILE A 125 3.23 23.78 -20.15
N THR A 126 2.33 24.17 -21.06
CA THR A 126 1.54 23.23 -21.87
C THR A 126 2.42 22.56 -22.94
N PRO A 127 1.99 21.44 -23.55
CA PRO A 127 2.72 20.81 -24.65
C PRO A 127 3.12 21.78 -25.76
N ARG A 128 2.21 22.67 -26.17
CA ARG A 128 2.48 23.69 -27.18
C ARG A 128 3.55 24.69 -26.74
N ARG A 129 3.46 25.22 -25.52
CA ARG A 129 4.42 26.19 -24.99
C ARG A 129 5.81 25.59 -24.86
N TYR A 130 5.90 24.37 -24.35
CA TYR A 130 7.15 23.64 -24.34
C TYR A 130 7.69 23.45 -25.75
N ALA A 131 6.86 22.99 -26.69
CA ALA A 131 7.28 22.77 -28.07
C ALA A 131 7.79 24.05 -28.74
N GLU A 132 7.13 25.19 -28.53
CA GLU A 132 7.54 26.50 -29.05
C GLU A 132 8.92 26.91 -28.53
N CYS A 133 9.14 26.83 -27.21
CA CYS A 133 10.44 27.10 -26.59
C CYS A 133 11.53 26.14 -27.08
N TYR A 134 11.26 24.83 -27.03
CA TYR A 134 12.17 23.77 -27.45
C TYR A 134 12.62 23.94 -28.91
N LYS A 135 11.68 24.20 -29.83
CA LYS A 135 11.98 24.39 -31.25
C LYS A 135 12.89 25.60 -31.50
N LEU A 136 12.69 26.70 -30.77
CA LEU A 136 13.57 27.87 -30.84
C LEU A 136 14.99 27.54 -30.36
N CYS A 137 15.12 26.87 -29.20
CA CYS A 137 16.41 26.44 -28.66
C CYS A 137 17.15 25.51 -29.63
N ARG A 138 16.46 24.47 -30.14
CA ARG A 138 17.04 23.53 -31.11
C ARG A 138 17.47 24.23 -32.38
N GLN A 139 16.63 25.08 -32.96
CA GLN A 139 16.96 25.82 -34.18
C GLN A 139 18.24 26.64 -34.00
N LYS A 140 18.39 27.30 -32.85
CA LYS A 140 19.58 28.10 -32.53
C LYS A 140 20.83 27.22 -32.37
N ILE A 141 20.74 26.09 -31.67
CA ILE A 141 21.86 25.15 -31.52
C ILE A 141 22.30 24.62 -32.89
N LYS A 142 21.35 24.13 -33.70
CA LYS A 142 21.62 23.54 -35.02
C LYS A 142 22.20 24.54 -36.02
N ALA A 143 22.01 25.84 -35.81
CA ALA A 143 22.58 26.90 -36.64
C ALA A 143 24.02 27.29 -36.24
N LEU A 144 24.54 26.82 -35.11
CA LEU A 144 25.91 27.09 -34.69
C LEU A 144 26.91 26.28 -35.52
N ALA A 145 28.03 26.92 -35.88
CA ALA A 145 29.12 26.25 -36.59
C ALA A 145 29.69 25.12 -35.73
N GLY A 146 29.76 23.90 -36.28
CA GLY A 146 30.28 22.73 -35.57
C GLY A 146 29.28 21.99 -34.67
N HIS A 147 28.02 22.44 -34.60
CA HIS A 147 26.98 21.85 -33.75
C HIS A 147 25.73 21.39 -34.53
N SER A 148 25.77 21.33 -35.87
CA SER A 148 24.65 20.83 -36.68
C SER A 148 24.29 19.37 -36.34
N ASP A 149 25.28 18.60 -35.91
CA ASP A 149 25.16 17.17 -35.59
C ASP A 149 24.94 16.91 -34.09
N ASP A 150 24.91 17.96 -33.25
CA ASP A 150 24.63 17.83 -31.82
C ASP A 150 23.21 17.28 -31.60
N ILE A 151 23.04 16.40 -30.62
CA ILE A 151 21.74 15.80 -30.31
C ILE A 151 20.98 16.74 -29.37
N VAL A 152 19.87 17.33 -29.82
CA VAL A 152 18.99 18.13 -28.98
C VAL A 152 17.81 17.29 -28.51
N VAL A 153 17.76 17.04 -27.22
CA VAL A 153 16.88 16.07 -26.56
C VAL A 153 15.69 16.77 -25.91
N VAL A 154 14.50 16.22 -26.14
CA VAL A 154 13.27 16.64 -25.48
C VAL A 154 13.36 16.34 -23.99
N GLY A 155 13.02 17.30 -23.14
CA GLY A 155 13.04 17.18 -21.68
C GLY A 155 12.09 16.11 -21.16
N ALA A 156 12.49 15.46 -20.07
CA ALA A 156 11.65 14.47 -19.41
C ALA A 156 10.49 15.15 -18.67
N ILE A 157 9.38 14.43 -18.54
CA ILE A 157 8.27 14.82 -17.65
C ILE A 157 8.50 14.26 -16.24
N GLY A 158 7.93 14.89 -15.23
CA GLY A 158 7.78 14.31 -13.89
C GLY A 158 6.74 13.18 -13.96
N PRO A 159 7.13 11.90 -13.82
CA PRO A 159 6.21 10.78 -13.79
C PRO A 159 5.21 10.92 -12.64
N TRP A 160 4.04 10.32 -12.81
CA TRP A 160 2.95 10.35 -11.82
C TRP A 160 2.49 11.75 -11.43
N ASN A 161 2.70 12.78 -12.25
CA ASN A 161 2.26 14.14 -11.94
C ASN A 161 1.25 14.71 -12.94
N GLY A 162 0.03 14.91 -12.46
CA GLY A 162 -1.09 15.48 -13.21
C GLY A 162 -1.41 16.93 -12.83
N GLN A 163 -0.45 17.71 -12.32
CA GLN A 163 -0.69 19.10 -11.95
C GLN A 163 -0.92 20.00 -13.17
N THR A 164 -0.30 19.67 -14.31
CA THR A 164 -0.51 20.40 -15.56
C THR A 164 -1.61 19.77 -16.41
N TRP A 165 -2.71 20.50 -16.59
CA TRP A 165 -3.82 20.12 -17.46
C TRP A 165 -4.15 21.25 -18.45
N TYR A 166 -4.74 20.89 -19.59
CA TYR A 166 -5.04 21.81 -20.68
C TYR A 166 -6.24 21.34 -21.52
N GLU A 167 -6.84 22.30 -22.21
CA GLU A 167 -7.79 22.07 -23.29
C GLU A 167 -7.09 21.62 -24.58
N ALA A 168 -7.85 21.10 -25.54
CA ALA A 168 -7.31 20.71 -26.84
C ALA A 168 -6.56 21.86 -27.50
N ASP A 169 -5.47 21.54 -28.20
CA ASP A 169 -4.70 22.55 -28.93
C ASP A 169 -5.62 23.24 -29.95
N PRO A 170 -5.67 24.58 -29.98
CA PRO A 170 -6.48 25.30 -30.95
C PRO A 170 -6.12 25.01 -32.42
N LYS A 171 -4.91 24.49 -32.69
CA LYS A 171 -4.46 24.10 -34.03
C LYS A 171 -4.63 22.60 -34.32
N GLY A 172 -5.24 21.84 -33.40
CA GLY A 172 -5.56 20.43 -33.57
C GLY A 172 -4.38 19.48 -33.47
N ALA A 173 -3.22 19.90 -32.96
CA ALA A 173 -2.05 19.01 -32.82
C ALA A 173 -2.28 17.89 -31.80
N TYR A 174 -3.10 18.14 -30.77
CA TYR A 174 -3.40 17.20 -29.71
C TYR A 174 -4.73 17.54 -29.00
N PRO A 175 -5.46 16.57 -28.42
CA PRO A 175 -6.71 16.82 -27.72
C PRO A 175 -6.48 17.24 -26.25
N ALA A 176 -7.54 17.54 -25.50
CA ALA A 176 -7.43 17.90 -24.08
C ALA A 176 -6.90 16.73 -23.23
N ASN A 177 -6.14 17.02 -22.17
CA ASN A 177 -5.70 16.01 -21.19
C ASN A 177 -6.38 16.14 -19.82
N LYS A 178 -7.29 17.11 -19.67
CA LYS A 178 -8.02 17.35 -18.43
C LYS A 178 -8.95 16.18 -18.07
N LEU A 179 -8.96 15.81 -16.80
CA LEU A 179 -9.87 14.79 -16.26
C LEU A 179 -11.31 15.34 -16.13
N PRO A 180 -12.35 14.48 -16.09
CA PRO A 180 -13.76 14.92 -16.09
C PRO A 180 -14.16 15.88 -14.95
N ASN A 181 -13.46 15.85 -13.82
CA ASN A 181 -13.72 16.71 -12.66
C ASN A 181 -12.76 17.91 -12.57
N ALA A 182 -11.98 18.19 -13.62
CA ALA A 182 -11.09 19.34 -13.65
C ALA A 182 -11.89 20.66 -13.59
N PRO A 183 -11.46 21.65 -12.78
CA PRO A 183 -12.15 22.94 -12.67
C PRO A 183 -12.06 23.74 -13.98
N SER A 184 -12.95 24.70 -14.19
CA SER A 184 -12.99 25.51 -15.42
C SER A 184 -11.90 26.58 -15.53
N ASN A 185 -11.23 26.93 -14.43
CA ASN A 185 -10.20 27.97 -14.38
C ASN A 185 -8.86 27.42 -13.86
N TYR A 186 -7.76 27.84 -14.48
CA TYR A 186 -6.37 27.53 -14.11
C TYR A 186 -5.72 28.74 -13.40
N PRO A 187 -4.81 28.61 -12.40
CA PRO A 187 -4.33 27.40 -11.72
C PRO A 187 -5.13 27.06 -10.45
N TYR A 188 -5.15 25.79 -10.07
CA TYR A 188 -5.43 25.34 -8.71
C TYR A 188 -4.49 24.18 -8.34
N ASN A 189 -4.11 24.09 -7.06
CA ASN A 189 -3.31 22.99 -6.52
C ASN A 189 -4.12 21.68 -6.57
N GLY A 190 -3.97 20.89 -7.63
CA GLY A 190 -4.63 19.59 -7.72
C GLY A 190 -4.16 18.74 -8.90
N PHE A 191 -4.58 17.48 -8.88
CA PHE A 191 -4.15 16.45 -9.82
C PHE A 191 -5.25 16.20 -10.87
N PHE A 192 -5.22 16.95 -11.97
CA PHE A 192 -6.32 17.01 -12.93
C PHE A 192 -5.93 16.71 -14.37
N GLY A 193 -4.65 16.46 -14.66
CA GLY A 193 -4.14 16.11 -15.98
C GLY A 193 -3.65 14.66 -16.05
N ASP A 194 -3.77 14.06 -17.23
CA ASP A 194 -3.08 12.81 -17.56
C ASP A 194 -1.63 13.11 -17.99
N PHE A 195 -0.67 12.56 -17.24
CA PHE A 195 0.76 12.81 -17.41
C PHE A 195 1.37 12.04 -18.60
N ILE A 196 0.93 10.81 -18.87
CA ILE A 196 1.37 10.06 -20.06
C ILE A 196 0.84 10.74 -21.31
N LYS A 197 -0.40 11.24 -21.23
CA LYS A 197 -0.98 12.06 -22.29
C LYS A 197 -0.23 13.37 -22.49
N TYR A 198 0.14 14.07 -21.41
CA TYR A 198 1.01 15.25 -21.49
C TYR A 198 2.29 14.96 -22.27
N PHE A 199 2.97 13.85 -21.95
CA PHE A 199 4.19 13.44 -22.64
C PHE A 199 3.97 13.18 -24.14
N GLN A 200 2.93 12.41 -24.49
CA GLN A 200 2.59 12.15 -25.89
C GLN A 200 2.27 13.45 -26.65
N ASP A 201 1.43 14.29 -26.07
CA ASP A 201 0.95 15.53 -26.70
C ASP A 201 2.10 16.54 -26.86
N MET A 202 3.09 16.53 -25.97
CA MET A 202 4.34 17.29 -26.10
C MET A 202 5.13 16.87 -27.34
N LEU A 203 5.30 15.56 -27.54
CA LEU A 203 5.97 15.03 -28.72
C LEU A 203 5.19 15.33 -30.01
N LEU A 204 3.86 15.22 -29.99
CA LEU A 204 3.01 15.60 -31.13
C LEU A 204 3.14 17.09 -31.48
N ALA A 205 3.20 17.98 -30.48
CA ALA A 205 3.36 19.42 -30.67
C ALA A 205 4.74 19.83 -31.22
N ILE A 206 5.78 19.06 -30.89
CA ILE A 206 7.14 19.23 -31.43
C ILE A 206 7.17 18.76 -32.88
N GLY A 207 6.64 17.56 -33.15
CA GLY A 207 6.63 16.93 -34.46
C GLY A 207 7.95 16.22 -34.82
N PRO A 208 7.91 15.12 -35.60
CA PRO A 208 9.03 14.18 -35.77
C PRO A 208 10.28 14.76 -36.42
N GLY A 209 10.18 15.85 -37.17
CA GLY A 209 11.35 16.51 -37.81
C GLY A 209 12.08 17.51 -36.91
N ASN A 210 11.59 17.72 -35.68
CA ASN A 210 12.03 18.82 -34.83
C ASN A 210 12.74 18.37 -33.54
N CYS A 211 13.07 17.09 -33.38
CA CYS A 211 13.84 16.59 -32.24
C CYS A 211 14.86 15.54 -32.67
N ASP A 212 15.94 15.39 -31.89
CA ASP A 212 17.01 14.43 -32.16
C ASP A 212 17.07 13.29 -31.11
N GLY A 213 16.32 13.42 -30.02
CA GLY A 213 16.24 12.43 -28.95
C GLY A 213 15.18 12.78 -27.91
N ILE A 214 14.88 11.82 -27.03
CA ILE A 214 13.82 11.95 -26.02
C ILE A 214 14.40 11.57 -24.64
N ALA A 215 14.22 12.43 -23.64
CA ALA A 215 14.52 12.10 -22.25
C ALA A 215 13.25 11.59 -21.54
N ILE A 216 13.41 10.61 -20.67
CA ILE A 216 12.36 10.12 -19.76
C ILE A 216 12.94 9.92 -18.36
N HIS A 217 12.08 10.00 -17.34
CA HIS A 217 12.43 9.65 -15.96
C HIS A 217 11.67 8.39 -15.54
N ALA A 218 12.23 7.61 -14.62
CA ALA A 218 11.57 6.41 -14.11
C ALA A 218 11.92 6.16 -12.65
N TYR A 219 10.89 5.94 -11.83
CA TYR A 219 11.06 5.71 -10.40
C TYR A 219 10.28 4.47 -9.96
N SER A 220 10.63 3.93 -8.79
CA SER A 220 9.81 2.92 -8.09
C SER A 220 9.38 3.44 -6.73
N HIS A 221 8.26 2.95 -6.20
CA HIS A 221 7.76 3.36 -4.89
C HIS A 221 8.52 2.67 -3.73
N GLY A 222 9.82 2.89 -3.65
CA GLY A 222 10.74 2.20 -2.73
C GLY A 222 11.99 1.67 -3.44
N TYR A 223 12.82 0.97 -2.69
CA TYR A 223 14.13 0.48 -3.15
C TYR A 223 14.22 -1.05 -3.15
N GLU A 224 13.11 -1.77 -3.01
CA GLU A 224 13.10 -3.22 -3.09
C GLU A 224 13.28 -3.67 -4.55
N PRO A 225 14.21 -4.60 -4.87
CA PRO A 225 14.48 -5.02 -6.24
C PRO A 225 13.25 -5.54 -7.00
N GLN A 226 12.30 -6.15 -6.28
CA GLN A 226 11.04 -6.65 -6.84
C GLN A 226 10.15 -5.55 -7.45
N LEU A 227 10.30 -4.29 -7.02
CA LEU A 227 9.54 -3.17 -7.58
C LEU A 227 9.99 -2.79 -8.99
N ILE A 228 11.18 -3.20 -9.41
CA ILE A 228 11.68 -2.97 -10.79
C ILE A 228 10.82 -3.70 -11.81
N THR A 229 10.36 -4.90 -11.46
CA THR A 229 9.58 -5.77 -12.34
C THR A 229 8.10 -5.84 -11.96
N ASP A 230 7.67 -5.01 -11.03
CA ASP A 230 6.29 -4.99 -10.56
C ASP A 230 5.34 -4.46 -11.64
N THR A 231 4.26 -5.21 -11.86
CA THR A 231 3.23 -4.92 -12.85
C THR A 231 2.03 -4.18 -12.26
N ALA A 232 2.07 -3.85 -10.96
CA ALA A 232 1.04 -3.08 -10.29
C ALA A 232 0.69 -1.81 -11.09
N LYS A 233 -0.61 -1.56 -11.22
CA LYS A 233 -1.17 -0.40 -11.89
C LYS A 233 -1.57 0.66 -10.88
N MET A 234 -1.57 1.92 -11.30
CA MET A 234 -2.04 3.02 -10.47
C MET A 234 -3.54 2.88 -10.15
N GLY A 235 -4.00 3.61 -9.13
CA GLY A 235 -5.43 3.72 -8.82
C GLY A 235 -6.20 4.56 -9.86
N ALA A 236 -7.52 4.67 -9.67
CA ALA A 236 -8.34 5.55 -10.50
C ALA A 236 -7.87 7.01 -10.43
N PRO A 237 -7.86 7.77 -11.55
CA PRO A 237 -8.29 7.38 -12.90
C PRO A 237 -7.17 6.84 -13.82
N PHE A 238 -6.03 6.44 -13.28
CA PHE A 238 -4.82 6.06 -14.04
C PHE A 238 -4.57 4.54 -14.08
N GLN A 239 -5.62 3.72 -13.99
CA GLN A 239 -5.51 2.26 -13.88
C GLN A 239 -4.80 1.58 -15.06
N ASN A 240 -4.57 2.30 -16.15
CA ASN A 240 -3.83 1.81 -17.30
C ASN A 240 -2.31 1.96 -17.14
N TYR A 241 -1.84 2.86 -16.27
CA TYR A 241 -0.42 3.16 -16.08
C TYR A 241 0.14 2.37 -14.90
N HIS A 242 1.40 2.01 -14.98
CA HIS A 242 2.11 1.30 -13.93
C HIS A 242 2.39 2.21 -12.74
N TYR A 243 2.40 1.61 -11.56
CA TYR A 243 2.66 2.30 -10.30
C TYR A 243 4.16 2.38 -9.99
N ASN A 244 4.94 1.36 -10.36
CA ASN A 244 6.37 1.30 -10.05
C ASN A 244 7.23 1.57 -11.30
N PHE A 245 8.39 0.94 -11.39
CA PHE A 245 9.42 1.23 -12.37
C PHE A 245 8.93 1.13 -13.82
N PHE A 246 7.99 0.23 -14.12
CA PHE A 246 7.38 0.07 -15.45
C PHE A 246 6.63 1.30 -15.97
N THR A 247 6.52 2.39 -15.20
CA THR A 247 6.09 3.70 -15.72
C THR A 247 6.98 4.18 -16.88
N TYR A 248 8.25 3.75 -16.94
CA TYR A 248 9.10 4.01 -18.11
C TYR A 248 8.51 3.36 -19.38
N ARG A 249 7.92 2.17 -19.28
CA ARG A 249 7.29 1.47 -20.42
C ARG A 249 6.05 2.20 -20.89
N ASP A 250 5.27 2.79 -19.99
CA ASP A 250 4.12 3.61 -20.37
C ASP A 250 4.54 4.83 -21.18
N GLN A 251 5.63 5.50 -20.79
CA GLN A 251 6.24 6.59 -21.56
C GLN A 251 6.77 6.09 -22.91
N MET A 252 7.53 4.98 -22.95
CA MET A 252 8.03 4.41 -24.20
C MET A 252 6.91 4.09 -25.19
N ASN A 253 5.82 3.48 -24.71
CA ASN A 253 4.66 3.13 -25.55
C ASN A 253 3.93 4.37 -26.06
N ALA A 254 3.96 5.47 -25.30
CA ALA A 254 3.32 6.74 -25.66
C ALA A 254 4.09 7.54 -26.73
N ILE A 255 5.37 7.19 -27.00
CA ILE A 255 6.16 7.83 -28.06
C ILE A 255 5.47 7.62 -29.42
N PRO A 256 5.16 8.70 -30.18
CA PRO A 256 4.54 8.59 -31.50
C PRO A 256 5.36 7.71 -32.45
N GLU A 257 4.68 6.91 -33.27
CA GLU A 257 5.32 5.95 -34.18
C GLU A 257 6.43 6.58 -35.05
N ALA A 258 6.16 7.79 -35.58
CA ALA A 258 7.11 8.54 -36.40
C ALA A 258 8.40 8.96 -35.65
N MET A 259 8.43 8.86 -34.32
CA MET A 259 9.58 9.20 -33.47
C MET A 259 10.26 7.98 -32.86
N ARG A 260 9.75 6.75 -33.09
CA ARG A 260 10.30 5.54 -32.46
C ARG A 260 11.70 5.16 -32.95
N HIS A 261 12.18 5.80 -34.02
CA HIS A 261 13.54 5.65 -34.51
C HIS A 261 14.56 6.51 -33.73
N LEU A 262 14.10 7.47 -32.92
CA LEU A 262 14.97 8.38 -32.17
C LEU A 262 15.57 7.69 -30.94
N PRO A 263 16.74 8.15 -30.46
CA PRO A 263 17.26 7.72 -29.17
C PRO A 263 16.39 8.12 -28.00
N VAL A 264 16.29 7.22 -27.02
CA VAL A 264 15.72 7.52 -25.70
C VAL A 264 16.80 7.47 -24.64
N TYR A 265 16.82 8.46 -23.75
CA TYR A 265 17.74 8.56 -22.62
C TYR A 265 16.91 8.57 -21.33
N LEU A 266 17.12 7.58 -20.45
CA LEU A 266 16.49 7.58 -19.12
C LEU A 266 17.40 8.37 -18.18
N THR A 267 17.11 9.67 -18.05
CA THR A 267 18.05 10.66 -17.47
C THR A 267 17.97 10.80 -15.96
N GLU A 268 17.01 10.10 -15.34
CA GLU A 268 16.83 10.08 -13.90
C GLU A 268 16.12 8.79 -13.44
N ALA A 269 16.76 8.05 -12.53
CA ALA A 269 16.22 6.86 -11.90
C ALA A 269 16.64 6.71 -10.43
N ASN A 270 15.66 6.42 -9.57
CA ASN A 270 15.83 6.06 -8.16
C ASN A 270 14.51 5.46 -7.61
N GLY A 271 14.56 4.92 -6.39
CA GLY A 271 13.35 4.69 -5.59
C GLY A 271 12.87 5.98 -4.93
N ASP A 272 11.57 6.15 -4.73
CA ASP A 272 10.95 7.26 -4.01
C ASP A 272 9.76 6.76 -3.19
N VAL A 273 9.64 7.14 -1.92
CA VAL A 273 8.49 6.76 -1.08
C VAL A 273 7.52 7.93 -1.02
N GLN A 274 6.48 7.86 -1.85
CA GLN A 274 5.50 8.94 -2.03
C GLN A 274 4.84 9.39 -0.70
N GLY A 275 4.70 10.70 -0.53
CA GLY A 275 4.04 11.34 0.62
C GLY A 275 4.96 11.83 1.74
N LYS A 276 6.29 11.75 1.57
CA LYS A 276 7.28 12.06 2.62
C LYS A 276 8.31 13.13 2.26
N LEU A 277 8.05 13.98 1.26
CA LEU A 277 8.99 15.00 0.76
C LEU A 277 9.47 16.00 1.84
N GLU A 278 8.76 16.14 2.97
CA GLU A 278 9.14 17.04 4.07
C GLU A 278 9.75 16.34 5.29
N SER A 279 9.82 15.00 5.32
CA SER A 279 10.29 14.27 6.50
C SER A 279 11.46 13.36 6.15
N HIS A 280 12.60 13.56 6.80
CA HIS A 280 13.85 12.79 6.70
C HIS A 280 13.70 11.34 7.24
N GLN A 281 12.66 10.63 6.83
CA GLN A 281 12.29 9.30 7.28
C GLN A 281 13.09 8.22 6.52
N PRO A 282 13.53 7.13 7.18
CA PRO A 282 14.21 6.03 6.53
C PRO A 282 13.40 5.44 5.35
N GLY A 283 14.07 5.21 4.22
CA GLY A 283 13.49 4.61 2.99
C GLY A 283 13.08 5.59 1.89
N ALA A 284 12.99 6.90 2.19
CA ALA A 284 12.65 7.92 1.20
C ALA A 284 13.81 8.34 0.28
N THR A 285 15.05 7.90 0.56
CA THR A 285 16.24 8.18 -0.26
C THR A 285 17.12 6.94 -0.36
N TRP A 286 18.22 6.99 -1.12
CA TRP A 286 19.09 5.82 -1.32
C TRP A 286 19.43 5.11 0.00
N PRO A 287 19.30 3.77 0.06
CA PRO A 287 19.66 3.02 1.25
C PRO A 287 21.15 3.13 1.55
N PHE A 288 21.56 2.86 2.78
CA PHE A 288 22.99 2.78 3.12
C PHE A 288 23.65 1.48 2.62
N GLY A 289 22.86 0.41 2.48
CA GLY A 289 23.33 -0.92 2.07
C GLY A 289 23.13 -1.24 0.58
N ASN A 290 23.83 -2.28 0.11
CA ASN A 290 23.59 -2.89 -1.20
C ASN A 290 22.33 -3.76 -1.09
N ASN A 291 21.23 -3.35 -1.71
CA ASN A 291 19.98 -4.09 -1.68
C ASN A 291 19.60 -4.71 -3.03
N GLY A 292 20.39 -4.48 -4.08
CA GLY A 292 20.22 -5.08 -5.41
C GLY A 292 19.26 -4.36 -6.35
N TRP A 293 18.73 -3.19 -5.97
CA TRP A 293 17.82 -2.41 -6.79
C TRP A 293 18.48 -1.96 -8.10
N ILE A 294 19.73 -1.49 -8.02
CA ILE A 294 20.45 -0.95 -9.18
C ILE A 294 20.73 -2.05 -10.19
N LYS A 295 21.26 -3.20 -9.74
CA LYS A 295 21.44 -4.39 -10.59
C LYS A 295 20.14 -4.81 -11.26
N ALA A 296 19.02 -4.84 -10.53
CA ALA A 296 17.73 -5.21 -11.07
C ALA A 296 17.27 -4.23 -12.16
N ALA A 297 17.37 -2.92 -11.90
CA ALA A 297 16.99 -1.87 -12.85
C ALA A 297 17.80 -1.96 -14.16
N TYR A 298 19.13 -2.10 -14.09
CA TYR A 298 19.95 -2.22 -15.29
C TYR A 298 19.69 -3.50 -16.07
N LYS A 299 19.45 -4.62 -15.38
CA LYS A 299 19.07 -5.89 -16.03
C LYS A 299 17.74 -5.75 -16.78
N GLU A 300 16.78 -5.04 -16.21
CA GLU A 300 15.49 -4.76 -16.83
C GLU A 300 15.64 -3.90 -18.10
N ILE A 301 16.46 -2.85 -18.08
CA ILE A 301 16.72 -2.01 -19.26
C ILE A 301 17.48 -2.79 -20.36
N ASP A 302 18.46 -3.63 -20.01
CA ASP A 302 19.13 -4.53 -20.97
C ASP A 302 18.13 -5.51 -21.61
N SER A 303 17.25 -6.11 -20.80
CA SER A 303 16.17 -6.98 -21.28
C SER A 303 15.22 -6.25 -22.26
N TRP A 304 14.85 -5.00 -21.94
CA TRP A 304 14.08 -4.14 -22.85
C TRP A 304 14.81 -3.94 -24.18
N ASN A 305 16.08 -3.53 -24.15
CA ASN A 305 16.86 -3.26 -25.37
C ASN A 305 17.02 -4.52 -26.25
N ARG A 306 17.21 -5.69 -25.64
CA ARG A 306 17.34 -6.96 -26.37
C ARG A 306 16.04 -7.48 -26.98
N SER A 307 14.90 -6.89 -26.62
CA SER A 307 13.60 -7.33 -27.14
C SER A 307 13.29 -6.84 -28.56
N GLY A 308 14.19 -6.07 -29.19
CA GLY A 308 14.00 -5.51 -30.54
C GLY A 308 13.06 -4.30 -30.58
N ARG A 309 12.79 -3.71 -29.41
CA ARG A 309 12.03 -2.46 -29.23
C ARG A 309 12.93 -1.23 -29.42
N GLN A 310 12.34 -0.03 -29.39
CA GLN A 310 13.10 1.22 -29.35
C GLN A 310 14.04 1.21 -28.14
N GLN A 311 15.34 1.35 -28.42
CA GLN A 311 16.37 1.17 -27.40
C GLN A 311 16.53 2.42 -26.52
N ILE A 312 16.76 2.17 -25.23
CA ILE A 312 17.15 3.16 -24.22
C ILE A 312 18.69 3.17 -24.17
N ARG A 313 19.31 4.29 -24.53
CA ARG A 313 20.78 4.41 -24.66
C ARG A 313 21.50 4.48 -23.31
N CYS A 314 20.85 5.03 -22.29
CA CYS A 314 21.35 5.03 -20.93
C CYS A 314 20.21 5.06 -19.90
N MET A 315 20.53 4.59 -18.70
CA MET A 315 19.77 4.83 -17.48
C MET A 315 20.70 5.49 -16.46
N VAL A 316 20.27 6.61 -15.89
CA VAL A 316 21.12 7.47 -15.07
C VAL A 316 20.59 7.52 -13.64
N LEU A 317 21.41 7.15 -12.66
CA LEU A 317 21.01 7.15 -11.25
C LEU A 317 21.07 8.56 -10.65
N PHE A 318 20.03 8.97 -9.92
CA PHE A 318 19.93 10.27 -9.29
C PHE A 318 20.21 10.21 -7.78
N ARG A 319 21.24 10.82 -7.22
CA ARG A 319 22.27 11.70 -7.80
C ARG A 319 23.60 11.58 -7.04
N TRP A 320 24.72 11.99 -7.64
CA TRP A 320 26.03 11.92 -6.99
C TRP A 320 26.27 13.04 -5.98
N LYS A 321 25.98 14.30 -6.36
CA LYS A 321 26.27 15.46 -5.52
C LYS A 321 25.60 15.35 -4.15
N LYS A 322 26.28 15.90 -3.15
CA LYS A 322 25.73 16.09 -1.81
C LYS A 322 24.39 16.80 -1.91
N ASP A 323 23.40 16.18 -1.29
CA ASP A 323 22.03 16.64 -1.29
C ASP A 323 21.53 16.62 0.16
N PRO A 324 21.06 17.76 0.69
CA PRO A 324 20.66 17.87 2.08
C PRO A 324 19.46 16.98 2.43
N LEU A 325 18.66 16.56 1.43
CA LEU A 325 17.51 15.69 1.63
C LEU A 325 17.89 14.20 1.64
N GLY A 326 19.15 13.86 1.37
CA GLY A 326 19.67 12.49 1.46
C GLY A 326 19.77 11.74 0.13
N TRP A 327 19.53 12.38 -1.02
CA TRP A 327 19.60 11.76 -2.35
C TRP A 327 21.02 11.51 -2.88
N SER A 328 22.04 11.87 -2.12
CA SER A 328 23.45 11.70 -2.47
C SER A 328 23.87 10.22 -2.45
N ILE A 329 24.46 9.75 -3.56
CA ILE A 329 25.16 8.46 -3.67
C ILE A 329 26.58 8.56 -3.10
N ASP A 330 27.18 9.75 -3.11
CA ASP A 330 28.46 10.00 -2.45
C ASP A 330 28.36 9.65 -0.95
N GLY A 331 29.33 8.87 -0.45
CA GLY A 331 29.33 8.31 0.90
C GLY A 331 28.51 7.03 1.14
N LYS A 332 27.67 6.59 0.18
CA LYS A 332 26.84 5.37 0.34
C LYS A 332 27.49 4.14 -0.30
N GLN A 333 28.43 3.53 0.43
CA GLN A 333 29.24 2.41 -0.06
C GLN A 333 28.41 1.23 -0.59
N GLY A 334 27.30 0.88 0.05
CA GLY A 334 26.42 -0.19 -0.42
C GLY A 334 25.78 0.09 -1.79
N VAL A 335 25.40 1.35 -2.04
CA VAL A 335 24.82 1.79 -3.32
C VAL A 335 25.88 1.80 -4.42
N GLN A 336 27.08 2.27 -4.10
CA GLN A 336 28.23 2.26 -5.01
C GLN A 336 28.64 0.82 -5.36
N GLN A 337 28.57 -0.10 -4.39
CA GLN A 337 28.80 -1.52 -4.62
C GLN A 337 27.75 -2.12 -5.56
N ASP A 338 26.45 -1.88 -5.31
CA ASP A 338 25.37 -2.36 -6.19
C ASP A 338 25.56 -1.85 -7.63
N PHE A 339 25.94 -0.58 -7.79
CA PHE A 339 26.24 0.02 -9.09
C PHE A 339 27.46 -0.61 -9.80
N THR A 340 28.56 -0.81 -9.10
CA THR A 340 29.77 -1.43 -9.68
C THR A 340 29.55 -2.91 -10.04
N GLU A 341 28.74 -3.63 -9.25
CA GLU A 341 28.31 -4.99 -9.58
C GLU A 341 27.40 -5.03 -10.81
N ALA A 342 26.56 -4.00 -11.02
CA ALA A 342 25.78 -3.85 -12.26
C ALA A 342 26.68 -3.56 -13.47
N ILE A 343 27.69 -2.69 -13.33
CA ILE A 343 28.68 -2.38 -14.39
C ILE A 343 29.47 -3.64 -14.80
N ALA A 344 29.78 -4.52 -13.83
CA ALA A 344 30.45 -5.78 -14.10
C ALA A 344 29.67 -6.69 -15.06
N GLN A 345 28.34 -6.52 -15.19
CA GLN A 345 27.52 -7.26 -16.16
C GLN A 345 27.72 -6.82 -17.62
N ASN A 346 28.33 -5.65 -17.85
CA ASN A 346 28.68 -5.13 -19.17
C ASN A 346 27.50 -5.02 -20.17
N TYR A 347 26.35 -4.56 -19.69
CA TYR A 347 25.17 -4.28 -20.52
C TYR A 347 25.42 -3.12 -21.48
N GLN A 348 25.00 -3.28 -22.73
CA GLN A 348 25.19 -2.31 -23.81
C GLN A 348 23.94 -2.24 -24.67
N TRP A 349 23.68 -1.06 -25.25
CA TRP A 349 22.75 -0.93 -26.36
C TRP A 349 23.47 -1.22 -27.69
N ASP A 350 22.72 -1.67 -28.69
CA ASP A 350 23.26 -2.07 -29.98
C ASP A 350 23.02 -0.98 -31.05
N PRO A 351 24.07 -0.26 -31.50
CA PRO A 351 23.93 0.75 -32.56
C PRO A 351 23.65 0.17 -33.95
N ASP A 352 23.77 -1.14 -34.11
CA ASP A 352 23.52 -1.87 -35.35
C ASP A 352 22.19 -2.64 -35.32
N ALA A 353 21.45 -2.58 -34.20
CA ALA A 353 20.08 -3.05 -34.18
C ALA A 353 19.28 -2.21 -35.20
N GLY A 354 18.72 -2.87 -36.22
CA GLY A 354 17.93 -2.22 -37.25
C GLY A 354 16.76 -1.41 -36.67
N GLN A 355 16.02 -0.70 -37.54
CA GLN A 355 14.81 0.05 -37.14
C GLN A 355 13.97 -0.82 -36.18
N PRO A 356 13.55 -0.26 -35.02
CA PRO A 356 12.82 -1.04 -34.04
C PRO A 356 11.64 -1.70 -34.73
N LYS A 357 11.44 -2.99 -34.46
CA LYS A 357 10.28 -3.69 -35.03
C LYS A 357 9.06 -2.86 -34.64
N PRO A 358 8.13 -2.56 -35.57
CA PRO A 358 6.85 -2.00 -35.17
C PRO A 358 6.38 -2.90 -34.05
N GLU A 359 6.11 -2.30 -32.89
CA GLU A 359 5.49 -3.06 -31.81
C GLU A 359 4.34 -3.82 -32.46
N PRO A 360 4.15 -5.11 -32.16
CA PRO A 360 2.81 -5.64 -32.36
C PRO A 360 1.94 -4.62 -31.64
N LYS A 361 1.12 -3.89 -32.41
CA LYS A 361 -0.01 -3.19 -31.81
C LYS A 361 -0.54 -4.21 -30.82
N PRO A 362 -0.70 -3.90 -29.53
CA PRO A 362 -1.50 -4.80 -28.71
C PRO A 362 -2.71 -5.05 -29.57
N ASP A 363 -2.92 -6.31 -30.00
CA ASP A 363 -4.03 -6.63 -30.88
C ASP A 363 -5.20 -5.86 -30.30
N PRO A 364 -6.00 -5.11 -31.09
CA PRO A 364 -7.26 -4.62 -30.56
C PRO A 364 -7.93 -5.86 -30.05
N GLU A 365 -7.85 -6.03 -28.74
CA GLU A 365 -8.21 -7.25 -28.07
C GLU A 365 -9.64 -7.43 -28.51
N PRO A 366 -9.98 -8.53 -29.22
CA PRO A 366 -11.28 -8.63 -29.88
C PRO A 366 -12.30 -8.25 -28.82
N ALA A 367 -13.02 -7.15 -29.06
CA ALA A 367 -13.59 -6.32 -27.99
C ALA A 367 -14.15 -7.20 -26.89
N ARG A 368 -13.41 -7.32 -25.77
CA ARG A 368 -13.76 -8.32 -24.75
C ARG A 368 -15.17 -7.99 -24.26
N PRO A 369 -16.10 -8.96 -24.26
CA PRO A 369 -17.42 -8.73 -23.69
C PRO A 369 -17.25 -8.19 -22.26
N PRO A 370 -18.00 -7.16 -21.83
CA PRO A 370 -17.89 -6.61 -20.48
C PRO A 370 -18.04 -7.67 -19.39
N TYR A 371 -18.93 -8.64 -19.61
CA TYR A 371 -19.30 -9.69 -18.67
C TYR A 371 -18.94 -11.06 -19.26
N LEU A 372 -17.75 -11.57 -18.93
CA LEU A 372 -17.32 -12.91 -19.35
C LEU A 372 -16.47 -13.57 -18.26
N ALA A 373 -16.88 -14.75 -17.83
CA ALA A 373 -16.20 -15.55 -16.83
C ALA A 373 -15.79 -16.91 -17.43
N LYS A 374 -14.52 -17.28 -17.26
CA LYS A 374 -14.03 -18.61 -17.65
C LYS A 374 -13.83 -19.46 -16.40
N TYR A 375 -14.55 -20.57 -16.30
CA TYR A 375 -14.40 -21.53 -15.21
C TYR A 375 -13.25 -22.48 -15.55
N LEU A 376 -12.17 -22.42 -14.77
CA LEU A 376 -10.94 -23.19 -14.98
C LEU A 376 -11.00 -24.56 -14.30
N SER A 377 -11.60 -24.66 -13.11
CA SER A 377 -11.85 -25.92 -12.40
C SER A 377 -13.00 -25.78 -11.41
N HIS A 378 -13.67 -26.90 -11.08
CA HIS A 378 -14.68 -26.96 -10.03
C HIS A 378 -14.81 -28.40 -9.48
N ASP A 379 -15.33 -28.55 -8.26
CA ASP A 379 -15.60 -29.84 -7.61
C ASP A 379 -17.11 -30.06 -7.31
N THR A 380 -17.98 -29.41 -8.09
CA THR A 380 -19.45 -29.47 -7.89
C THR A 380 -19.96 -30.91 -7.76
N PRO A 381 -20.64 -31.28 -6.65
CA PRO A 381 -21.14 -32.63 -6.44
C PRO A 381 -22.16 -33.04 -7.50
N LYS A 382 -22.08 -34.29 -7.95
CA LYS A 382 -23.05 -34.89 -8.89
C LYS A 382 -24.34 -35.35 -8.20
N GLN A 383 -24.31 -35.51 -6.88
CA GLN A 383 -25.45 -35.95 -6.07
C GLN A 383 -25.53 -35.15 -4.78
N LEU A 384 -26.74 -34.78 -4.38
CA LEU A 384 -27.05 -34.09 -3.12
C LEU A 384 -28.33 -34.67 -2.51
N SER A 385 -28.52 -34.51 -1.20
CA SER A 385 -29.80 -34.78 -0.54
C SER A 385 -30.73 -33.56 -0.62
N THR A 386 -32.04 -33.75 -0.58
CA THR A 386 -33.04 -32.66 -0.56
C THR A 386 -32.69 -31.66 0.53
N GLY A 387 -32.52 -30.41 0.13
CA GLY A 387 -32.19 -29.36 1.07
C GLY A 387 -30.84 -29.56 1.77
N GLN A 388 -29.85 -30.13 1.11
CA GLN A 388 -28.47 -30.14 1.57
C GLN A 388 -27.76 -28.85 1.18
N THR A 389 -26.93 -28.33 2.09
CA THR A 389 -25.96 -27.25 1.82
C THR A 389 -24.55 -27.83 1.81
N VAL A 390 -23.75 -27.49 0.81
CA VAL A 390 -22.37 -27.94 0.66
C VAL A 390 -21.46 -26.79 0.24
N THR A 391 -20.17 -26.88 0.56
CA THR A 391 -19.14 -26.01 0.00
C THR A 391 -18.63 -26.60 -1.31
N VAL A 392 -18.49 -25.77 -2.33
CA VAL A 392 -17.95 -26.10 -3.66
C VAL A 392 -16.77 -25.18 -3.94
N ASN A 393 -15.63 -25.75 -4.30
CA ASN A 393 -14.44 -25.01 -4.70
C ASN A 393 -14.47 -24.75 -6.20
N LEU A 394 -14.33 -23.48 -6.60
CA LEU A 394 -14.26 -23.08 -8.01
C LEU A 394 -13.05 -22.20 -8.27
N LYS A 395 -12.38 -22.41 -9.40
CA LYS A 395 -11.35 -21.52 -9.93
C LYS A 395 -11.89 -20.83 -11.17
N LEU A 396 -11.96 -19.51 -11.15
CA LEU A 396 -12.46 -18.68 -12.24
C LEU A 396 -11.36 -17.77 -12.77
N GLN A 397 -11.48 -17.38 -14.03
CA GLN A 397 -10.72 -16.30 -14.65
C GLN A 397 -11.69 -15.24 -15.15
N ASN A 398 -11.39 -13.96 -14.89
CA ASN A 398 -12.08 -12.86 -15.51
C ASN A 398 -11.66 -12.78 -16.99
N ALA A 399 -12.51 -13.27 -17.90
CA ALA A 399 -12.25 -13.23 -19.33
C ALA A 399 -12.87 -11.98 -20.00
N GLY A 400 -13.58 -11.15 -19.24
CA GLY A 400 -14.26 -9.95 -19.72
C GLY A 400 -13.42 -8.68 -19.59
N SER A 401 -13.95 -7.56 -20.09
CA SER A 401 -13.28 -6.25 -20.02
C SER A 401 -13.53 -5.50 -18.72
N PHE A 402 -14.59 -5.80 -17.97
CA PHE A 402 -14.83 -5.14 -16.68
C PHE A 402 -14.03 -5.79 -15.57
N GLN A 403 -13.41 -4.95 -14.75
CA GLN A 403 -12.82 -5.37 -13.48
C GLN A 403 -13.93 -5.78 -12.52
N TRP A 404 -13.85 -7.00 -11.98
CA TRP A 404 -14.82 -7.51 -11.02
C TRP A 404 -14.55 -6.90 -9.65
N VAL A 405 -15.19 -5.77 -9.36
CA VAL A 405 -15.05 -5.07 -8.09
C VAL A 405 -15.67 -5.88 -6.94
N ARG A 406 -14.90 -6.11 -5.87
CA ARG A 406 -15.35 -6.88 -4.70
C ARG A 406 -16.46 -6.18 -3.90
N GLY A 407 -16.46 -4.85 -3.90
CA GLY A 407 -17.30 -4.03 -3.02
C GLY A 407 -17.96 -2.86 -3.77
N GLY A 408 -18.54 -1.94 -3.01
CA GLY A 408 -19.36 -0.83 -3.54
C GLY A 408 -20.84 -1.20 -3.60
N ASP A 409 -21.65 -0.32 -4.20
CA ASP A 409 -23.10 -0.49 -4.29
C ASP A 409 -23.53 -1.61 -5.26
N LYS A 410 -22.64 -1.96 -6.20
CA LYS A 410 -22.87 -2.95 -7.26
C LYS A 410 -21.67 -3.91 -7.36
N PRO A 411 -21.40 -4.72 -6.33
CA PRO A 411 -20.25 -5.62 -6.33
C PRO A 411 -20.45 -6.78 -7.32
N PHE A 412 -19.36 -7.38 -7.75
CA PHE A 412 -19.39 -8.64 -8.48
C PHE A 412 -19.36 -9.82 -7.50
N ARG A 413 -20.22 -10.82 -7.72
CA ARG A 413 -20.32 -12.03 -6.88
C ARG A 413 -20.50 -13.26 -7.77
N LEU A 414 -20.14 -14.42 -7.24
CA LEU A 414 -20.52 -15.71 -7.82
C LEU A 414 -21.85 -16.15 -7.20
N GLY A 415 -22.81 -16.52 -8.03
CA GLY A 415 -24.06 -17.14 -7.61
C GLY A 415 -24.31 -18.44 -8.37
N PHE A 416 -25.49 -19.01 -8.16
CA PHE A 416 -25.94 -20.20 -8.87
C PHE A 416 -27.42 -20.12 -9.23
N GLN A 417 -27.82 -20.88 -10.24
CA GLN A 417 -29.20 -20.97 -10.71
C GLN A 417 -29.54 -22.44 -10.95
N TRP A 418 -30.70 -22.87 -10.43
CA TRP A 418 -31.20 -24.23 -10.62
C TRP A 418 -32.22 -24.27 -11.76
N TYR A 419 -32.18 -25.34 -12.55
CA TYR A 419 -33.20 -25.66 -13.55
C TYR A 419 -33.63 -27.11 -13.37
N ASP A 420 -34.93 -27.37 -13.49
CA ASP A 420 -35.47 -28.73 -13.43
C ASP A 420 -35.20 -29.52 -14.73
N ALA A 421 -35.68 -30.76 -14.78
CA ALA A 421 -35.53 -31.64 -15.95
C ALA A 421 -36.19 -31.09 -17.23
N ASN A 422 -37.18 -30.19 -17.10
CA ASN A 422 -37.86 -29.52 -18.21
C ASN A 422 -37.22 -28.16 -18.55
N ASN A 423 -36.05 -27.86 -17.97
CA ASN A 423 -35.35 -26.58 -18.09
C ASN A 423 -36.11 -25.37 -17.54
N GLN A 424 -37.03 -25.58 -16.60
CA GLN A 424 -37.69 -24.48 -15.91
C GLN A 424 -36.83 -24.03 -14.72
N PRO A 425 -36.66 -22.71 -14.50
CA PRO A 425 -35.90 -22.21 -13.38
C PRO A 425 -36.56 -22.60 -12.05
N VAL A 426 -35.76 -23.07 -11.11
CA VAL A 426 -36.17 -23.39 -9.74
C VAL A 426 -35.65 -22.30 -8.82
N THR A 427 -36.55 -21.46 -8.34
CA THR A 427 -36.22 -20.34 -7.46
C THR A 427 -36.13 -20.82 -6.02
N LEU A 428 -34.98 -20.57 -5.39
CA LEU A 428 -34.84 -20.74 -3.94
C LEU A 428 -35.33 -19.48 -3.21
N PRO A 429 -35.80 -19.61 -1.95
CA PRO A 429 -36.04 -18.45 -1.11
C PRO A 429 -34.78 -17.55 -1.01
N PRO A 430 -34.90 -16.21 -0.94
CA PRO A 430 -33.74 -15.31 -0.92
C PRO A 430 -32.71 -15.61 0.18
N ALA A 431 -33.14 -16.14 1.33
CA ALA A 431 -32.24 -16.53 2.43
C ALA A 431 -31.35 -17.75 2.10
N LEU A 432 -31.68 -18.50 1.04
CA LEU A 432 -31.03 -19.72 0.60
C LEU A 432 -30.37 -19.57 -0.79
N ASP A 433 -30.53 -18.40 -1.44
CA ASP A 433 -29.83 -18.01 -2.68
C ASP A 433 -28.47 -17.38 -2.32
N TYR A 434 -27.48 -18.24 -2.06
CA TYR A 434 -26.17 -17.79 -1.61
C TYR A 434 -25.38 -17.09 -2.72
N ARG A 435 -24.75 -15.98 -2.33
CA ARG A 435 -23.84 -15.20 -3.18
C ARG A 435 -22.45 -15.20 -2.56
N THR A 436 -21.49 -15.77 -3.27
CA THR A 436 -20.09 -15.80 -2.84
C THR A 436 -19.41 -14.50 -3.25
N ALA A 437 -18.99 -13.74 -2.25
CA ALA A 437 -18.22 -12.52 -2.45
C ALA A 437 -16.81 -12.86 -2.96
N LEU A 438 -16.27 -12.00 -3.81
CA LEU A 438 -14.87 -12.13 -4.24
C LEU A 438 -13.93 -11.81 -3.06
N PRO A 439 -12.82 -12.56 -2.88
CA PRO A 439 -11.84 -12.27 -1.83
C PRO A 439 -11.06 -10.97 -2.11
N ARG A 440 -10.94 -10.61 -3.39
CA ARG A 440 -10.32 -9.37 -3.88
C ARG A 440 -10.94 -8.96 -5.21
N THR A 441 -10.73 -7.71 -5.61
CA THR A 441 -11.11 -7.25 -6.95
C THR A 441 -10.30 -8.00 -8.01
N ILE A 442 -10.97 -8.49 -9.06
CA ILE A 442 -10.34 -9.31 -10.12
C ILE A 442 -10.28 -8.50 -11.42
N ALA A 443 -9.08 -8.06 -11.79
CA ALA A 443 -8.84 -7.41 -13.09
C ALA A 443 -9.09 -8.37 -14.25
N PRO A 444 -9.33 -7.88 -15.48
CA PRO A 444 -9.33 -8.70 -16.69
C PRO A 444 -8.10 -9.63 -16.75
N ASN A 445 -8.32 -10.87 -17.18
CA ASN A 445 -7.44 -12.05 -17.13
C ASN A 445 -7.04 -12.56 -15.74
N GLY A 446 -7.38 -11.84 -14.68
CA GLY A 446 -7.10 -12.26 -13.31
C GLY A 446 -7.84 -13.54 -12.95
N THR A 447 -7.20 -14.41 -12.19
CA THR A 447 -7.81 -15.63 -11.66
C THR A 447 -8.19 -15.48 -10.19
N VAL A 448 -9.20 -16.22 -9.77
CA VAL A 448 -9.67 -16.29 -8.37
C VAL A 448 -10.09 -17.70 -8.03
N GLU A 449 -9.80 -18.12 -6.80
CA GLU A 449 -10.32 -19.35 -6.20
C GLU A 449 -11.38 -18.96 -5.18
N LEU A 450 -12.53 -19.64 -5.22
CA LEU A 450 -13.72 -19.34 -4.43
C LEU A 450 -14.24 -20.60 -3.76
N GLU A 451 -14.52 -20.49 -2.46
CA GLU A 451 -15.27 -21.48 -1.69
C GLU A 451 -16.73 -21.05 -1.65
N ALA A 452 -17.56 -21.63 -2.50
CA ALA A 452 -18.96 -21.24 -2.68
C ALA A 452 -19.92 -22.17 -1.92
N GLN A 453 -20.86 -21.58 -1.18
CA GLN A 453 -21.94 -22.34 -0.57
C GLN A 453 -23.02 -22.62 -1.64
N LEU A 454 -23.41 -23.88 -1.78
CA LEU A 454 -24.46 -24.35 -2.68
C LEU A 454 -25.58 -24.99 -1.86
N ARG A 455 -26.81 -24.50 -2.04
CA ARG A 455 -28.03 -25.11 -1.50
C ARG A 455 -28.75 -25.88 -2.61
N SER A 456 -29.05 -27.16 -2.38
CA SER A 456 -29.90 -27.96 -3.27
C SER A 456 -31.40 -27.66 -3.08
N PRO A 457 -32.23 -27.88 -4.12
CA PRO A 457 -33.69 -27.86 -4.00
C PRO A 457 -34.23 -28.82 -2.93
N ASP A 458 -35.38 -28.49 -2.37
CA ASP A 458 -36.05 -29.33 -1.36
C ASP A 458 -36.87 -30.47 -1.98
N GLN A 459 -36.95 -30.54 -3.30
CA GLN A 459 -37.62 -31.62 -4.03
C GLN A 459 -36.59 -32.57 -4.65
N PRO A 460 -36.81 -33.90 -4.56
CA PRO A 460 -35.95 -34.85 -5.22
C PRO A 460 -36.15 -34.81 -6.74
N GLY A 461 -35.08 -35.01 -7.49
CA GLY A 461 -35.14 -34.98 -8.96
C GLY A 461 -33.78 -34.78 -9.62
N SER A 462 -33.79 -34.78 -10.96
CA SER A 462 -32.62 -34.42 -11.77
C SER A 462 -32.66 -32.93 -12.10
N TYR A 463 -31.56 -32.23 -11.81
CA TYR A 463 -31.45 -30.79 -11.98
C TYR A 463 -30.21 -30.43 -12.81
N ARG A 464 -30.28 -29.28 -13.47
CA ARG A 464 -29.11 -28.57 -13.98
C ARG A 464 -28.79 -27.41 -13.06
N LEU A 465 -27.60 -27.43 -12.50
CA LEU A 465 -27.02 -26.31 -11.78
C LEU A 465 -26.21 -25.47 -12.75
N ARG A 466 -26.43 -24.16 -12.74
CA ARG A 466 -25.58 -23.21 -13.44
C ARG A 466 -24.87 -22.31 -12.43
N TRP A 467 -23.55 -22.39 -12.36
CA TRP A 467 -22.74 -21.37 -11.72
C TRP A 467 -22.64 -20.16 -12.65
N ASP A 468 -22.90 -18.98 -12.11
CA ASP A 468 -22.97 -17.75 -12.90
C ASP A 468 -22.47 -16.55 -12.09
N MET A 469 -21.69 -15.69 -12.74
CA MET A 469 -21.26 -14.43 -12.14
C MET A 469 -22.40 -13.42 -12.22
N VAL A 470 -22.52 -12.60 -11.18
CA VAL A 470 -23.50 -11.52 -11.12
C VAL A 470 -22.79 -10.21 -10.84
N HIS A 471 -23.11 -9.18 -11.62
CA HIS A 471 -22.88 -7.79 -11.25
C HIS A 471 -24.12 -7.35 -10.48
N GLU A 472 -24.02 -7.33 -9.16
CA GLU A 472 -25.16 -7.15 -8.26
C GLU A 472 -25.94 -5.88 -8.59
N LEU A 473 -27.27 -6.00 -8.59
CA LEU A 473 -28.21 -4.94 -8.98
C LEU A 473 -28.07 -4.42 -10.42
N VAL A 474 -27.31 -5.12 -11.28
CA VAL A 474 -27.10 -4.75 -12.69
C VAL A 474 -27.53 -5.88 -13.62
N THR A 475 -26.79 -6.99 -13.63
CA THR A 475 -27.05 -8.10 -14.54
C THR A 475 -26.35 -9.37 -14.09
N TRP A 476 -26.96 -10.51 -14.38
CA TRP A 476 -26.23 -11.76 -14.48
C TRP A 476 -25.36 -11.76 -15.74
N PHE A 477 -24.23 -12.45 -15.69
CA PHE A 477 -23.34 -12.57 -16.84
C PHE A 477 -24.02 -13.38 -17.95
N SER A 478 -24.79 -14.40 -17.57
CA SER A 478 -25.62 -15.17 -18.50
C SER A 478 -26.57 -14.32 -19.36
N SER A 479 -27.19 -13.29 -18.78
CA SER A 479 -28.05 -12.35 -19.50
C SER A 479 -27.29 -11.47 -20.49
N GLN A 480 -25.97 -11.45 -20.41
CA GLN A 480 -25.06 -10.72 -21.30
C GLN A 480 -24.33 -11.65 -22.28
N GLY A 481 -24.74 -12.93 -22.35
CA GLY A 481 -24.21 -13.91 -23.29
C GLY A 481 -23.07 -14.77 -22.76
N ASP A 482 -22.68 -14.65 -21.49
CA ASP A 482 -21.75 -15.60 -20.86
C ASP A 482 -22.39 -17.00 -20.80
N PRO A 483 -21.68 -18.08 -21.15
CA PRO A 483 -22.22 -19.44 -21.11
C PRO A 483 -22.32 -20.02 -19.68
N GLY A 484 -21.63 -19.44 -18.70
CA GLY A 484 -21.53 -19.95 -17.34
C GLY A 484 -20.85 -21.32 -17.25
N LEU A 485 -20.94 -21.94 -16.07
CA LEU A 485 -20.61 -23.35 -15.87
C LEU A 485 -21.87 -24.13 -15.54
N VAL A 486 -22.19 -25.15 -16.32
CA VAL A 486 -23.37 -26.01 -16.12
C VAL A 486 -22.95 -27.39 -15.63
N ALA A 487 -23.55 -27.86 -14.55
CA ALA A 487 -23.37 -29.19 -13.98
C ALA A 487 -24.72 -29.90 -13.83
N ALA A 488 -24.75 -31.20 -14.16
CA ALA A 488 -25.90 -32.05 -13.86
C ALA A 488 -25.79 -32.57 -12.41
N VAL A 489 -26.86 -32.39 -11.63
CA VAL A 489 -26.91 -32.80 -10.22
C VAL A 489 -28.21 -33.56 -9.96
N THR A 490 -28.11 -34.72 -9.34
CA THR A 490 -29.28 -35.48 -8.85
C THR A 490 -29.51 -35.18 -7.38
N VAL A 491 -30.72 -34.74 -7.03
CA VAL A 491 -31.14 -34.53 -5.65
C VAL A 491 -31.96 -35.73 -5.20
N ALA A 492 -31.48 -36.47 -4.21
CA ALA A 492 -32.15 -37.61 -3.61
C ALA A 492 -32.94 -37.18 -2.36
N ALA A 493 -34.05 -37.86 -2.06
CA ALA A 493 -34.77 -37.61 -0.81
C ALA A 493 -33.85 -37.85 0.39
N ALA A 494 -33.84 -36.92 1.34
CA ALA A 494 -33.10 -37.10 2.59
C ALA A 494 -33.58 -38.38 3.29
N VAL A 495 -32.66 -39.30 3.56
CA VAL A 495 -32.97 -40.50 4.36
C VAL A 495 -33.26 -40.03 5.79
N PRO A 496 -34.42 -40.37 6.39
CA PRO A 496 -34.69 -40.00 7.78
C PRO A 496 -33.70 -40.75 8.67
N VAL A 497 -32.79 -40.00 9.29
CA VAL A 497 -31.85 -40.55 10.27
C VAL A 497 -32.53 -40.56 11.62
N THR A 498 -32.79 -41.74 12.16
CA THR A 498 -33.26 -41.99 13.52
C THR A 498 -32.25 -41.41 14.52
N PRO A 499 -32.67 -40.72 15.60
CA PRO A 499 -31.72 -40.19 16.57
C PRO A 499 -31.06 -41.34 17.36
N PRO A 500 -29.72 -41.36 17.56
CA PRO A 500 -29.09 -42.33 18.44
C PRO A 500 -29.19 -41.89 19.91
N GLU A 501 -29.36 -42.90 20.77
CA GLU A 501 -29.46 -42.84 22.23
C GLU A 501 -28.30 -42.10 22.93
N GLU A 502 -28.67 -41.44 24.05
CA GLU A 502 -27.78 -40.85 25.04
C GLU A 502 -26.76 -41.88 25.57
N VAL A 503 -25.48 -41.52 25.48
CA VAL A 503 -24.42 -42.15 26.27
C VAL A 503 -23.95 -41.13 27.30
N GLU A 504 -24.27 -41.42 28.57
CA GLU A 504 -23.79 -40.73 29.75
C GLU A 504 -22.26 -40.63 29.76
N ARG A 505 -21.72 -39.43 30.03
CA ARG A 505 -20.34 -39.25 30.50
C ARG A 505 -20.37 -38.50 31.83
N GLU A 506 -19.65 -39.08 32.78
CA GLU A 506 -19.50 -38.63 34.16
C GLU A 506 -18.92 -37.20 34.32
N PRO A 507 -19.20 -36.53 35.45
CA PRO A 507 -18.81 -35.15 35.69
C PRO A 507 -17.35 -35.06 36.16
N GLY A 508 -16.44 -34.80 35.23
CA GLY A 508 -15.07 -34.37 35.49
C GLY A 508 -14.95 -32.87 35.35
N SER A 509 -15.00 -32.15 36.47
CA SER A 509 -14.83 -30.70 36.57
C SER A 509 -13.42 -30.24 36.19
N GLN A 510 -13.31 -29.53 35.07
CA GLN A 510 -12.33 -28.45 34.88
C GLN A 510 -13.09 -27.16 34.57
N PRO A 511 -12.73 -26.01 35.16
CA PRO A 511 -13.38 -24.74 34.86
C PRO A 511 -13.06 -24.36 33.41
N ILE A 512 -14.10 -24.18 32.60
CA ILE A 512 -13.98 -23.71 31.22
C ILE A 512 -13.55 -22.24 31.26
N SER A 513 -12.24 -21.98 31.24
CA SER A 513 -11.72 -20.65 30.95
C SER A 513 -11.84 -20.39 29.45
N VAL A 514 -12.81 -19.57 29.06
CA VAL A 514 -12.87 -19.01 27.71
C VAL A 514 -11.85 -17.86 27.67
N GLU A 515 -10.67 -18.09 27.09
CA GLU A 515 -9.70 -17.02 26.84
C GLU A 515 -10.13 -16.20 25.62
N ALA A 516 -10.27 -14.88 25.79
CA ALA A 516 -10.54 -13.98 24.69
C ALA A 516 -9.32 -13.87 23.78
N GLN A 517 -9.53 -13.99 22.47
CA GLN A 517 -8.48 -13.76 21.47
C GLN A 517 -8.24 -12.26 21.34
N ASP A 518 -7.07 -11.78 21.78
CA ASP A 518 -6.71 -10.36 21.65
C ASP A 518 -6.32 -10.02 20.21
N VAL A 519 -7.15 -9.19 19.59
CA VAL A 519 -6.96 -8.68 18.23
C VAL A 519 -6.90 -7.15 18.20
N THR A 520 -6.74 -6.49 19.35
CA THR A 520 -6.74 -5.02 19.50
C THR A 520 -5.72 -4.33 18.58
N GLY A 521 -4.55 -4.96 18.38
CA GLY A 521 -3.47 -4.45 17.52
C GLY A 521 -3.50 -4.93 16.06
N SER A 522 -4.35 -5.91 15.72
CA SER A 522 -4.39 -6.53 14.38
C SER A 522 -5.56 -6.06 13.51
N LEU A 523 -6.56 -5.42 14.11
CA LEU A 523 -7.72 -4.91 13.40
C LEU A 523 -7.44 -3.57 12.69
N PRO A 524 -8.10 -3.29 11.54
CA PRO A 524 -8.03 -1.99 10.88
C PRO A 524 -8.33 -0.82 11.84
N GLN A 525 -7.49 0.22 11.79
CA GLN A 525 -7.65 1.47 12.54
C GLN A 525 -7.58 2.68 11.60
N HIS A 526 -8.17 3.79 12.02
CA HIS A 526 -8.08 5.05 11.27
C HIS A 526 -6.63 5.57 11.26
N ALA A 527 -6.21 6.18 10.15
CA ALA A 527 -4.83 6.67 10.02
C ALA A 527 -4.45 7.68 11.14
N THR A 528 -5.37 8.58 11.50
CA THR A 528 -5.09 9.72 12.39
C THR A 528 -6.01 9.84 13.62
N LYS A 529 -7.14 9.14 13.67
CA LYS A 529 -8.13 9.30 14.76
C LYS A 529 -7.89 8.25 15.82
N ARG A 530 -8.01 8.62 17.09
CA ARG A 530 -7.85 7.71 18.23
C ARG A 530 -9.00 7.90 19.21
N TYR A 531 -9.37 6.82 19.89
CA TYR A 531 -10.32 6.90 21.00
C TYR A 531 -9.64 7.54 22.23
N PRO A 532 -10.38 8.30 23.05
CA PRO A 532 -9.87 8.72 24.33
C PRO A 532 -9.70 7.53 25.27
N MET A 533 -8.87 7.69 26.29
CA MET A 533 -8.63 6.70 27.33
C MET A 533 -9.28 7.14 28.64
N ARG A 534 -9.71 6.18 29.46
CA ARG A 534 -10.27 6.33 30.81
C ARG A 534 -9.59 5.39 31.79
N THR A 535 -9.87 5.54 33.08
CA THR A 535 -9.41 4.57 34.08
C THR A 535 -10.44 3.45 34.27
N HIS A 536 -9.99 2.30 34.78
CA HIS A 536 -10.92 1.21 35.13
C HIS A 536 -11.98 1.62 36.16
N ALA A 537 -11.66 2.57 37.05
CA ALA A 537 -12.59 3.04 38.07
C ALA A 537 -13.78 3.81 37.46
N ASP A 538 -13.64 4.32 36.24
CA ASP A 538 -14.68 5.07 35.53
C ASP A 538 -15.72 4.14 34.88
N ILE A 539 -15.44 2.84 34.78
CA ILE A 539 -16.36 1.86 34.18
C ILE A 539 -17.42 1.47 35.20
N LYS A 540 -18.69 1.74 34.89
CA LYS A 540 -19.85 1.51 35.76
C LYS A 540 -20.83 0.46 35.23
N ARG A 541 -20.75 0.08 33.96
CA ARG A 541 -21.71 -0.84 33.33
C ARG A 541 -21.16 -1.59 32.11
N ILE A 542 -21.84 -2.66 31.74
CA ILE A 542 -21.57 -3.44 30.52
C ILE A 542 -22.82 -3.37 29.64
N ILE A 543 -22.64 -2.95 28.39
CA ILE A 543 -23.74 -2.79 27.43
C ILE A 543 -23.64 -3.89 26.37
N ILE A 544 -24.71 -4.68 26.26
CA ILE A 544 -24.85 -5.76 25.29
C ILE A 544 -25.41 -5.23 23.97
N HIS A 545 -24.74 -5.59 22.88
CA HIS A 545 -25.10 -5.24 21.51
C HIS A 545 -25.29 -6.49 20.64
N HIS A 546 -25.95 -6.30 19.51
CA HIS A 546 -25.81 -7.20 18.36
C HIS A 546 -25.30 -6.43 17.14
N THR A 547 -24.77 -7.14 16.15
CA THR A 547 -24.35 -6.49 14.89
C THR A 547 -25.53 -6.17 13.97
N ALA A 548 -26.68 -6.83 14.16
CA ALA A 548 -27.82 -6.84 13.23
C ALA A 548 -27.44 -7.34 11.82
N THR A 549 -26.37 -8.12 11.72
CA THR A 549 -25.86 -8.73 10.48
C THR A 549 -26.06 -10.24 10.48
N PRO A 550 -25.78 -10.94 9.37
CA PRO A 550 -25.58 -12.39 9.42
C PRO A 550 -24.52 -12.79 10.45
N ALA A 551 -24.68 -13.98 11.03
CA ALA A 551 -23.82 -14.50 12.10
C ALA A 551 -22.36 -14.80 11.66
N ASN A 552 -22.11 -14.91 10.36
CA ASN A 552 -20.80 -15.24 9.78
C ASN A 552 -19.95 -14.01 9.42
N ILE A 553 -20.37 -12.79 9.79
CA ILE A 553 -19.55 -11.60 9.60
C ILE A 553 -18.35 -11.63 10.56
N THR A 554 -17.14 -11.41 10.05
CA THR A 554 -15.92 -11.45 10.87
C THR A 554 -15.66 -10.11 11.58
N VAL A 555 -14.88 -10.16 12.67
CA VAL A 555 -14.49 -8.95 13.44
C VAL A 555 -13.64 -7.99 12.60
N GLU A 556 -12.80 -8.49 11.69
CA GLU A 556 -12.03 -7.68 10.73
C GLU A 556 -12.96 -6.93 9.79
N ARG A 557 -14.05 -7.57 9.35
CA ARG A 557 -15.03 -6.93 8.46
C ARG A 557 -15.82 -5.84 9.17
N ILE A 558 -16.16 -6.05 10.45
CA ILE A 558 -16.82 -5.03 11.29
C ILE A 558 -15.88 -3.84 11.50
N ALA A 559 -14.62 -4.09 11.86
CA ALA A 559 -13.59 -3.06 12.02
C ALA A 559 -13.35 -2.29 10.72
N GLN A 560 -13.18 -2.99 9.60
CA GLN A 560 -12.98 -2.38 8.28
C GLN A 560 -14.13 -1.45 7.91
N PHE A 561 -15.38 -1.90 8.08
CA PHE A 561 -16.56 -1.08 7.79
C PHE A 561 -16.61 0.17 8.68
N GLN A 562 -16.32 0.03 9.98
CA GLN A 562 -16.38 1.16 10.90
C GLN A 562 -15.28 2.20 10.64
N VAL A 563 -14.07 1.77 10.27
CA VAL A 563 -12.98 2.68 9.90
C VAL A 563 -13.20 3.30 8.53
N GLN A 564 -13.44 2.50 7.50
CA GLN A 564 -13.42 2.95 6.11
C GLN A 564 -14.74 3.59 5.65
N ASN A 565 -15.87 3.10 6.15
CA ASN A 565 -17.19 3.56 5.72
C ASN A 565 -17.86 4.51 6.73
N ARG A 566 -17.48 4.45 8.01
CA ARG A 566 -18.02 5.33 9.06
C ARG A 566 -17.02 6.34 9.58
N ASP A 567 -15.78 6.32 9.08
CA ASP A 567 -14.73 7.27 9.45
C ASP A 567 -14.47 7.32 10.98
N LEU A 568 -14.56 6.14 11.62
CA LEU A 568 -14.36 5.97 13.07
C LEU A 568 -12.90 5.60 13.39
N PRO A 569 -12.39 5.92 14.60
CA PRO A 569 -11.03 5.58 15.03
C PRO A 569 -10.67 4.08 14.91
N GLY A 570 -11.64 3.19 15.12
CA GLY A 570 -11.48 1.74 15.07
C GLY A 570 -12.83 1.04 15.20
N ILE A 571 -12.80 -0.24 15.56
CA ILE A 571 -14.02 -0.96 15.95
C ILE A 571 -14.54 -0.42 17.30
N VAL A 572 -15.85 -0.21 17.41
CA VAL A 572 -16.48 0.48 18.55
C VAL A 572 -16.77 -0.41 19.75
N TYR A 573 -16.65 -1.73 19.61
CA TYR A 573 -16.91 -2.68 20.69
C TYR A 573 -15.61 -3.09 21.38
N HIS A 574 -15.69 -3.43 22.67
CA HIS A 574 -14.55 -3.94 23.41
C HIS A 574 -14.39 -5.44 23.21
N PHE A 575 -15.51 -6.15 23.10
CA PHE A 575 -15.54 -7.56 22.79
C PHE A 575 -16.57 -7.87 21.70
N CYS A 576 -16.24 -8.82 20.85
CA CYS A 576 -17.14 -9.39 19.84
C CYS A 576 -17.20 -10.92 20.02
N ILE A 577 -18.39 -11.50 19.94
CA ILE A 577 -18.60 -12.94 20.16
C ILE A 577 -19.28 -13.56 18.94
N THR A 578 -18.71 -14.60 18.35
CA THR A 578 -19.29 -15.30 17.18
C THR A 578 -20.41 -16.26 17.59
N ALA A 579 -21.20 -16.75 16.63
CA ALA A 579 -22.27 -17.72 16.89
C ALA A 579 -21.76 -19.05 17.48
N GLU A 580 -20.51 -19.41 17.20
CA GLU A 580 -19.82 -20.59 17.70
C GLU A 580 -19.28 -20.39 19.14
N GLY A 581 -19.36 -19.18 19.68
CA GLY A 581 -18.87 -18.85 21.02
C GLY A 581 -17.40 -18.44 21.11
N VAL A 582 -16.77 -18.08 19.98
CA VAL A 582 -15.42 -17.50 19.99
C VAL A 582 -15.49 -16.05 20.46
N VAL A 583 -14.71 -15.70 21.48
CA VAL A 583 -14.63 -14.35 22.05
C VAL A 583 -13.39 -13.63 21.52
N TYR A 584 -13.58 -12.47 20.91
CA TYR A 584 -12.50 -11.57 20.50
C TYR A 584 -12.47 -10.34 21.39
N GLN A 585 -11.30 -10.00 21.93
CA GLN A 585 -11.05 -8.68 22.52
C GLN A 585 -10.60 -7.73 21.41
N THR A 586 -11.40 -6.69 21.18
CA THR A 586 -11.26 -5.79 20.04
C THR A 586 -10.87 -4.37 20.43
N GLN A 587 -11.02 -3.99 21.70
CA GLN A 587 -10.45 -2.78 22.31
C GLN A 587 -9.95 -3.05 23.74
N TYR A 588 -9.10 -2.17 24.28
CA TYR A 588 -8.75 -2.18 25.71
C TYR A 588 -9.94 -1.69 26.55
N LEU A 589 -10.07 -2.13 27.81
CA LEU A 589 -11.15 -1.69 28.71
C LEU A 589 -11.10 -0.18 28.98
N GLU A 590 -9.88 0.35 29.01
CA GLU A 590 -9.55 1.75 29.18
C GLU A 590 -9.88 2.58 27.93
N THR A 591 -10.17 1.97 26.78
CA THR A 591 -10.56 2.67 25.56
C THR A 591 -12.01 3.12 25.63
N VAL A 592 -12.28 4.41 25.43
CA VAL A 592 -13.65 4.93 25.33
C VAL A 592 -14.17 4.71 23.91
N ALA A 593 -14.59 3.48 23.62
CA ALA A 593 -15.09 3.09 22.31
C ALA A 593 -16.56 3.54 22.09
N ILE A 594 -16.85 4.13 20.93
CA ILE A 594 -18.11 4.86 20.67
C ILE A 594 -19.27 3.90 20.29
N HIS A 595 -19.61 2.95 21.16
CA HIS A 595 -20.71 1.99 20.94
C HIS A 595 -22.09 2.42 21.45
N ALA A 596 -22.20 3.41 22.34
CA ALA A 596 -23.46 3.75 23.01
C ALA A 596 -23.69 5.27 23.20
N GLY A 597 -23.14 6.09 22.30
CA GLY A 597 -23.25 7.55 22.40
C GLY A 597 -22.67 8.06 23.73
N PRO A 598 -23.33 8.98 24.46
CA PRO A 598 -22.83 9.47 25.75
C PRO A 598 -22.65 8.38 26.82
N ASN A 599 -23.29 7.21 26.67
CA ASN A 599 -23.12 6.09 27.60
C ASN A 599 -21.86 5.27 27.32
N SER A 600 -21.07 5.60 26.29
CA SER A 600 -19.78 4.96 26.02
C SER A 600 -18.72 5.30 27.07
N ASP A 601 -18.83 6.45 27.73
CA ASP A 601 -17.78 6.98 28.60
C ASP A 601 -17.53 6.10 29.83
N ASP A 602 -18.59 5.51 30.40
CA ASP A 602 -18.54 4.71 31.62
C ASP A 602 -18.86 3.22 31.39
N SER A 603 -18.76 2.72 30.15
CA SER A 603 -19.21 1.37 29.85
C SER A 603 -18.32 0.55 28.92
N VAL A 604 -18.41 -0.77 29.09
CA VAL A 604 -17.81 -1.78 28.21
C VAL A 604 -18.86 -2.29 27.23
N GLY A 605 -18.57 -2.22 25.94
CA GLY A 605 -19.44 -2.72 24.87
C GLY A 605 -19.11 -4.15 24.49
N VAL A 606 -20.05 -5.09 24.70
CA VAL A 606 -19.94 -6.49 24.30
C VAL A 606 -20.94 -6.75 23.17
N CYS A 607 -20.47 -7.16 22.00
CA CYS A 607 -21.29 -7.32 20.80
C CYS A 607 -21.39 -8.79 20.38
N LEU A 608 -22.60 -9.32 20.30
CA LEU A 608 -22.85 -10.65 19.75
C LEU A 608 -23.05 -10.51 18.24
N ILE A 609 -22.20 -11.18 17.46
CA ILE A 609 -22.27 -11.18 16.00
C ILE A 609 -23.49 -11.99 15.56
N GLY A 610 -24.45 -11.31 14.93
CA GLY A 610 -25.72 -11.88 14.50
C GLY A 610 -26.87 -10.87 14.54
N ASN A 611 -28.05 -11.33 14.10
CA ASN A 611 -29.29 -10.57 14.16
C ASN A 611 -30.32 -11.32 15.00
N PHE A 612 -30.50 -10.85 16.22
CA PHE A 612 -31.38 -11.47 17.23
C PHE A 612 -32.74 -10.79 17.35
N THR A 613 -33.19 -10.11 16.29
CA THR A 613 -34.53 -9.51 16.27
C THR A 613 -35.62 -10.56 16.34
N ASN A 614 -35.45 -11.70 15.67
CA ASN A 614 -36.50 -12.73 15.59
C ASN A 614 -36.17 -14.03 16.34
N GLN A 615 -34.90 -14.28 16.66
CA GLN A 615 -34.45 -15.48 17.37
C GLN A 615 -33.35 -15.12 18.38
N PRO A 616 -33.28 -15.80 19.53
CA PRO A 616 -32.21 -15.60 20.51
C PRO A 616 -30.85 -16.08 19.95
N PRO A 617 -29.72 -15.64 20.54
CA PRO A 617 -28.40 -16.15 20.17
C PRO A 617 -28.27 -17.66 20.41
N PRO A 618 -27.46 -18.39 19.62
CA PRO A 618 -27.19 -19.81 19.85
C PRO A 618 -26.60 -20.07 21.24
N LYS A 619 -26.82 -21.29 21.75
CA LYS A 619 -26.39 -21.69 23.09
C LYS A 619 -24.88 -21.48 23.33
N ALA A 620 -24.04 -21.84 22.37
CA ALA A 620 -22.58 -21.68 22.47
C ALA A 620 -22.18 -20.21 22.65
N GLN A 621 -22.79 -19.31 21.87
CA GLN A 621 -22.61 -17.86 21.99
C GLN A 621 -23.09 -17.33 23.35
N LEU A 622 -24.24 -17.80 23.87
CA LEU A 622 -24.73 -17.41 25.20
C LEU A 622 -23.84 -17.91 26.34
N THR A 623 -23.33 -19.15 26.26
CA THR A 623 -22.40 -19.70 27.26
C THR A 623 -21.10 -18.90 27.30
N ALA A 624 -20.50 -18.60 26.14
CA ALA A 624 -19.30 -17.76 26.07
C ALA A 624 -19.55 -16.35 26.60
N THR A 625 -20.73 -15.78 26.30
CA THR A 625 -21.14 -14.48 26.83
C THR A 625 -21.24 -14.50 28.35
N ALA A 626 -21.87 -15.52 28.95
CA ALA A 626 -21.98 -15.64 30.41
C ALA A 626 -20.60 -15.73 31.09
N THR A 627 -19.68 -16.50 30.53
CA THR A 627 -18.30 -16.64 31.04
C THR A 627 -17.55 -15.30 30.99
N LEU A 628 -17.57 -14.62 29.84
CA LEU A 628 -16.93 -13.31 29.69
C LEU A 628 -17.53 -12.28 30.67
N LEU A 629 -18.86 -12.25 30.80
CA LEU A 629 -19.53 -11.30 31.68
C LEU A 629 -19.21 -11.55 33.15
N ALA A 630 -19.14 -12.80 33.60
CA ALA A 630 -18.71 -13.13 34.97
C ALA A 630 -17.29 -12.61 35.25
N GLN A 631 -16.36 -12.82 34.31
CA GLN A 631 -14.99 -12.30 34.41
C GLN A 631 -14.94 -10.78 34.46
N LEU A 632 -15.67 -10.08 33.58
CA LEU A 632 -15.70 -8.62 33.53
C LEU A 632 -16.34 -8.03 34.79
N VAL A 633 -17.45 -8.61 35.26
CA VAL A 633 -18.14 -8.20 36.48
C VAL A 633 -17.23 -8.37 37.70
N GLY A 634 -16.54 -9.51 37.81
CA GLY A 634 -15.56 -9.75 38.88
C GLY A 634 -14.36 -8.81 38.81
N LEU A 635 -13.81 -8.59 37.61
CA LEU A 635 -12.65 -7.71 37.38
C LEU A 635 -12.95 -6.24 37.70
N LEU A 636 -14.15 -5.77 37.35
CA LEU A 636 -14.55 -4.37 37.48
C LEU A 636 -15.31 -4.08 38.78
N GLY A 637 -15.60 -5.11 39.59
CA GLY A 637 -16.37 -4.96 40.83
C GLY A 637 -17.80 -4.50 40.61
N LEU A 638 -18.42 -4.86 39.48
CA LEU A 638 -19.76 -4.42 39.11
C LEU A 638 -20.84 -5.34 39.73
N PRO A 639 -22.05 -4.84 39.98
CA PRO A 639 -23.19 -5.70 40.28
C PRO A 639 -23.77 -6.32 39.01
N ASN A 640 -24.44 -7.48 39.14
CA ASN A 640 -25.02 -8.20 37.98
C ASN A 640 -26.07 -7.37 37.22
N ASN A 641 -26.76 -6.44 37.90
CA ASN A 641 -27.72 -5.52 37.29
C ASN A 641 -27.06 -4.37 36.48
N ALA A 642 -25.73 -4.25 36.49
CA ALA A 642 -24.98 -3.34 35.62
C ALA A 642 -24.80 -3.89 34.19
N ILE A 643 -25.24 -5.13 33.92
CA ILE A 643 -25.33 -5.70 32.57
C ILE A 643 -26.69 -5.33 31.98
N ILE A 644 -26.66 -4.52 30.93
CA ILE A 644 -27.86 -3.97 30.29
C ILE A 644 -27.79 -4.13 28.77
N GLY A 645 -28.94 -4.29 28.11
CA GLY A 645 -29.05 -4.24 26.66
C GLY A 645 -29.06 -2.80 26.17
N TYR A 646 -28.57 -2.54 24.96
CA TYR A 646 -28.56 -1.18 24.42
C TYR A 646 -29.98 -0.56 24.28
N ASN A 647 -31.00 -1.39 24.02
CA ASN A 647 -32.41 -0.99 23.98
C ASN A 647 -33.00 -0.56 25.34
N GLU A 648 -32.33 -0.82 26.46
CA GLU A 648 -32.79 -0.40 27.79
C GLU A 648 -32.42 1.06 28.09
N ILE A 649 -31.53 1.66 27.29
CA ILE A 649 -31.04 3.03 27.49
C ILE A 649 -31.33 3.98 26.34
N ILE A 650 -31.63 3.46 25.14
CA ILE A 650 -32.05 4.27 23.98
C ILE A 650 -33.03 3.48 23.11
N ALA A 651 -33.86 4.18 22.33
CA ALA A 651 -34.74 3.56 21.35
C ALA A 651 -33.92 2.95 20.18
N THR A 652 -33.57 1.67 20.30
CA THR A 652 -32.81 0.89 19.31
C THR A 652 -33.27 -0.56 19.28
N GLN A 653 -33.01 -1.26 18.18
CA GLN A 653 -33.28 -2.71 18.08
C GLN A 653 -32.19 -3.56 18.75
N SER A 654 -31.00 -3.02 19.00
CA SER A 654 -29.88 -3.76 19.62
C SER A 654 -30.10 -4.00 21.12
N PRO A 655 -29.85 -5.20 21.68
CA PRO A 655 -29.20 -6.37 21.08
C PRO A 655 -30.15 -7.38 20.42
N GLY A 656 -31.36 -6.96 20.08
CA GLY A 656 -32.40 -7.75 19.42
C GLY A 656 -33.72 -7.66 20.18
N ALA A 657 -34.85 -7.71 19.47
CA ALA A 657 -36.17 -7.72 20.10
C ALA A 657 -36.40 -8.96 20.98
N THR A 658 -35.60 -10.02 20.82
CA THR A 658 -35.63 -11.19 21.70
C THR A 658 -34.89 -10.99 23.04
N TRP A 659 -34.20 -9.87 23.26
CA TRP A 659 -33.42 -9.60 24.51
C TRP A 659 -34.16 -9.91 25.82
N PRO A 660 -35.46 -9.56 25.99
CA PRO A 660 -36.21 -9.92 27.20
C PRO A 660 -36.31 -11.44 27.45
N GLN A 661 -36.18 -12.26 26.41
CA GLN A 661 -36.27 -13.72 26.49
C GLN A 661 -34.98 -14.34 27.02
N TRP A 662 -33.81 -13.79 26.65
CA TRP A 662 -32.51 -14.40 26.97
C TRP A 662 -31.67 -13.61 28.00
N LYS A 663 -32.06 -12.38 28.38
CA LYS A 663 -31.44 -11.65 29.50
C LYS A 663 -31.56 -12.39 30.85
N PRO A 664 -32.76 -12.83 31.30
CA PRO A 664 -32.88 -13.50 32.59
C PRO A 664 -32.02 -14.77 32.74
N PRO A 665 -32.03 -15.73 31.79
CA PRO A 665 -31.17 -16.91 31.91
C PRO A 665 -29.68 -16.57 31.80
N LEU A 666 -29.28 -15.58 30.99
CA LEU A 666 -27.90 -15.11 30.91
C LEU A 666 -27.40 -14.58 32.27
N LEU A 667 -28.18 -13.72 32.94
CA LEU A 667 -27.80 -13.16 34.24
C LEU A 667 -27.75 -14.23 35.34
N ALA A 668 -28.64 -15.22 35.29
CA ALA A 668 -28.60 -16.37 36.19
C ALA A 668 -27.33 -17.22 35.99
N ASP A 669 -26.90 -17.42 34.74
CA ASP A 669 -25.65 -18.12 34.42
C ASP A 669 -24.42 -17.34 34.89
N VAL A 670 -24.39 -16.00 34.73
CA VAL A 670 -23.33 -15.13 35.27
C VAL A 670 -23.25 -15.24 36.79
N GLU A 671 -24.39 -15.16 37.48
CA GLU A 671 -24.41 -15.27 38.95
C GLU A 671 -23.96 -16.64 39.45
N ARG A 672 -24.32 -17.72 38.72
CA ARG A 672 -23.83 -19.07 39.03
C ARG A 672 -22.31 -19.15 38.88
N LEU A 673 -21.75 -18.58 37.82
CA LEU A 673 -20.31 -18.58 37.57
C LEU A 673 -19.54 -17.79 38.65
N LEU A 674 -20.04 -16.61 39.02
CA LEU A 674 -19.47 -15.79 40.11
C LEU A 674 -19.50 -16.50 41.47
N LYS A 675 -20.50 -17.34 41.72
CA LYS A 675 -20.58 -18.17 42.95
C LYS A 675 -19.64 -19.38 42.92
N SER A 676 -19.32 -19.91 41.73
CA SER A 676 -18.41 -21.04 41.56
C SER A 676 -16.92 -20.67 41.59
N GLU A 677 -16.57 -19.40 41.40
CA GLU A 677 -15.18 -18.89 41.38
C GLU A 677 -14.66 -18.38 42.75
N LYS A 678 -15.11 -18.92 43.89
CA LYS A 678 -14.47 -18.63 45.19
C LYS A 678 -13.48 -19.74 45.60
N PRO A 679 -12.16 -19.54 45.48
CA PRO A 679 -11.18 -20.34 46.23
C PRO A 679 -10.95 -19.75 47.64
N PRO A 680 -10.38 -20.55 48.56
CA PRO A 680 -10.13 -20.15 49.94
C PRO A 680 -9.05 -19.08 50.02
N THR A 681 -9.18 -18.21 51.02
CA THR A 681 -8.11 -17.33 51.52
C THR A 681 -6.80 -18.09 51.74
N ALA A 682 -5.77 -17.77 50.94
CA ALA A 682 -4.38 -18.09 51.25
C ALA A 682 -3.48 -16.92 50.78
N GLN A 683 -2.60 -16.48 51.68
CA GLN A 683 -1.57 -15.48 51.41
C GLN A 683 -0.57 -16.00 50.35
N PRO A 684 0.10 -15.13 49.57
CA PRO A 684 0.98 -15.58 48.49
C PRO A 684 2.24 -16.21 49.07
N ALA A 685 2.49 -17.48 48.71
CA ALA A 685 3.80 -18.09 48.85
C ALA A 685 4.71 -17.57 47.73
N GLU A 686 5.99 -17.32 48.05
CA GLU A 686 7.02 -16.95 47.07
C GLU A 686 7.08 -18.01 45.97
N VAL A 687 6.81 -17.59 44.73
CA VAL A 687 6.93 -18.44 43.54
C VAL A 687 8.39 -18.40 43.10
N ASP A 688 9.07 -19.54 43.10
CA ASP A 688 10.42 -19.67 42.56
C ASP A 688 10.37 -19.44 41.03
N LYS A 689 11.12 -18.44 40.55
CA LYS A 689 11.07 -17.95 39.16
C LYS A 689 12.35 -18.36 38.43
N PRO A 690 12.26 -18.99 37.24
CA PRO A 690 13.44 -19.49 36.54
C PRO A 690 14.35 -18.40 35.95
N LEU A 691 13.85 -17.16 35.79
CA LEU A 691 14.66 -16.01 35.38
C LEU A 691 14.85 -15.05 36.56
N ASP A 692 16.07 -14.56 36.76
CA ASP A 692 16.33 -13.58 37.82
C ASP A 692 15.89 -12.17 37.40
N HIS A 693 16.28 -11.71 36.22
CA HIS A 693 15.99 -10.37 35.74
C HIS A 693 15.71 -10.33 34.23
N TYR A 694 14.58 -9.76 33.84
CA TYR A 694 14.15 -9.59 32.46
C TYR A 694 13.98 -8.11 32.10
N LEU A 695 14.55 -7.69 30.97
CA LEU A 695 14.45 -6.35 30.42
C LEU A 695 13.42 -6.37 29.29
N LEU A 696 12.22 -5.85 29.57
CA LEU A 696 11.07 -5.88 28.66
C LEU A 696 11.01 -4.61 27.81
N PHE A 697 11.18 -4.79 26.50
CA PHE A 697 11.02 -3.73 25.50
C PHE A 697 9.66 -3.84 24.82
N TRP A 698 9.19 -2.73 24.25
CA TRP A 698 7.95 -2.72 23.49
C TRP A 698 8.15 -3.21 22.05
N TYR A 699 7.16 -3.92 21.54
CA TYR A 699 7.11 -4.41 20.17
C TYR A 699 5.68 -4.30 19.66
N ARG A 700 5.48 -3.67 18.49
CA ARG A 700 4.17 -3.56 17.84
C ARG A 700 4.19 -4.18 16.45
N THR A 701 5.24 -3.91 15.67
CA THR A 701 5.51 -4.49 14.36
C THR A 701 7.02 -4.57 14.13
N PRO A 702 7.51 -5.31 13.11
CA PRO A 702 8.94 -5.28 12.76
C PRO A 702 9.48 -3.88 12.42
N GLN A 703 8.61 -2.93 12.07
CA GLN A 703 8.95 -1.54 11.73
C GLN A 703 8.62 -0.55 12.87
N SER A 704 8.02 -1.01 13.97
CA SER A 704 7.65 -0.20 15.12
C SER A 704 7.82 -1.03 16.38
N TRP A 705 9.01 -0.95 16.94
CA TRP A 705 9.44 -1.62 18.15
C TRP A 705 10.48 -0.74 18.85
N GLY A 706 10.80 -1.05 20.10
CA GLY A 706 11.74 -0.31 20.93
C GLY A 706 13.20 -0.45 20.50
N GLU A 707 13.51 -0.22 19.22
CA GLU A 707 14.86 -0.30 18.66
C GLU A 707 15.80 0.69 19.35
N TRP A 708 15.37 1.95 19.50
CA TRP A 708 16.16 2.98 20.17
C TRP A 708 16.33 2.74 21.66
N ASP A 709 15.29 2.24 22.32
CA ASP A 709 15.36 1.84 23.73
C ASP A 709 16.33 0.67 23.92
N LEU A 710 16.31 -0.34 23.04
CA LEU A 710 17.22 -1.47 23.07
C LEU A 710 18.67 -1.02 22.84
N GLN A 711 18.91 -0.18 21.83
CA GLN A 711 20.23 0.38 21.57
C GLN A 711 20.72 1.27 22.73
N GLY A 712 19.80 2.02 23.34
CA GLY A 712 20.09 2.85 24.51
C GLY A 712 20.44 2.04 25.77
N ALA A 713 19.97 0.81 25.87
CA ALA A 713 20.21 -0.07 27.01
C ALA A 713 21.53 -0.86 26.95
N PHE A 714 22.36 -0.70 25.91
CA PHE A 714 23.55 -1.54 25.73
C PHE A 714 24.51 -1.55 26.92
N ASP A 715 24.81 -0.39 27.51
CA ASP A 715 25.72 -0.30 28.67
C ASP A 715 25.15 -1.03 29.89
N TYR A 716 23.84 -0.91 30.10
CA TYR A 716 23.10 -1.58 31.17
C TYR A 716 23.06 -3.10 30.97
N ILE A 717 22.78 -3.56 29.74
CA ILE A 717 22.79 -4.98 29.37
C ILE A 717 24.20 -5.56 29.54
N ALA A 718 25.24 -4.85 29.08
CA ALA A 718 26.63 -5.28 29.22
C ALA A 718 27.06 -5.42 30.69
N ARG A 719 26.58 -4.52 31.57
CA ARG A 719 26.91 -4.52 32.99
C ARG A 719 26.20 -5.60 33.79
N PHE A 720 24.88 -5.72 33.62
CA PHE A 720 24.02 -6.53 34.50
C PHE A 720 23.56 -7.86 33.88
N LYS A 721 23.73 -8.03 32.56
CA LYS A 721 23.41 -9.24 31.79
C LYS A 721 22.00 -9.80 32.07
N PRO A 722 20.93 -8.98 32.02
CA PRO A 722 19.57 -9.49 32.12
C PRO A 722 19.20 -10.32 30.89
N VAL A 723 18.12 -11.10 30.99
CA VAL A 723 17.45 -11.65 29.80
C VAL A 723 16.73 -10.49 29.10
N VAL A 724 16.84 -10.42 27.79
CA VAL A 724 16.30 -9.31 26.99
C VAL A 724 15.27 -9.86 26.02
N GLY A 725 14.09 -9.23 25.98
CA GLY A 725 13.07 -9.61 25.01
C GLY A 725 11.86 -8.67 25.00
N PHE A 726 10.84 -9.10 24.26
CA PHE A 726 9.68 -8.27 23.91
C PHE A 726 8.34 -8.88 24.35
N ASP A 727 8.38 -10.11 24.86
CA ASP A 727 7.20 -10.88 25.20
C ASP A 727 6.87 -10.82 26.70
N ILE A 728 5.60 -10.55 27.02
CA ILE A 728 5.12 -10.42 28.40
C ILE A 728 5.05 -11.80 29.09
N GLN A 729 4.72 -12.87 28.37
CA GLN A 729 4.65 -14.22 28.93
C GLN A 729 6.05 -14.74 29.29
N GLU A 730 7.07 -14.42 28.50
CA GLU A 730 8.48 -14.68 28.85
C GLU A 730 8.88 -13.87 30.09
N ALA A 731 8.52 -12.59 30.15
CA ALA A 731 8.81 -11.73 31.29
C ALA A 731 8.13 -12.20 32.60
N GLN A 732 6.96 -12.86 32.53
CA GLN A 732 6.29 -13.43 33.70
C GLN A 732 7.10 -14.52 34.41
N GLN A 733 8.10 -15.09 33.73
CA GLN A 733 9.00 -16.10 34.30
C GLN A 733 10.14 -15.48 35.13
N ALA A 734 10.23 -14.14 35.22
CA ALA A 734 11.29 -13.46 35.94
C ALA A 734 10.91 -13.01 37.35
N LYS A 735 11.89 -13.03 38.26
CA LYS A 735 11.78 -12.46 39.60
C LYS A 735 11.69 -10.94 39.54
N TYR A 736 12.56 -10.31 38.75
CA TYR A 736 12.57 -8.87 38.51
C TYR A 736 12.30 -8.57 37.02
N VAL A 737 11.43 -7.60 36.74
CA VAL A 737 11.17 -7.11 35.38
C VAL A 737 11.38 -5.61 35.33
N THR A 738 12.32 -5.16 34.51
CA THR A 738 12.53 -3.75 34.22
C THR A 738 11.94 -3.46 32.84
N ILE A 739 10.91 -2.65 32.78
CA ILE A 739 10.30 -2.19 31.53
C ILE A 739 11.08 -0.97 31.03
N VAL A 740 11.50 -1.00 29.77
CA VAL A 740 12.25 0.10 29.16
C VAL A 740 11.38 0.85 28.14
N GLY A 741 11.32 2.16 28.29
CA GLY A 741 10.54 3.06 27.43
C GLY A 741 9.20 3.49 28.04
N GLY A 742 8.63 4.56 27.47
CA GLY A 742 7.43 5.24 27.97
C GLY A 742 6.15 4.36 27.99
N LYS A 743 5.08 4.88 28.62
CA LYS A 743 3.78 4.19 28.74
C LYS A 743 3.11 3.91 27.39
N ASP A 744 3.48 4.66 26.36
CA ASP A 744 3.04 4.39 24.99
C ASP A 744 3.68 3.11 24.45
N GLY A 745 4.92 2.79 24.81
CA GLY A 745 5.61 1.57 24.36
C GLY A 745 5.01 0.31 24.96
N VAL A 746 5.30 0.07 26.26
CA VAL A 746 4.73 -1.07 27.01
C VAL A 746 3.57 -0.54 27.87
N PRO A 747 2.32 -0.97 27.63
CA PRO A 747 1.17 -0.41 28.31
C PRO A 747 1.14 -0.73 29.83
N PRO A 748 0.51 0.11 30.68
CA PRO A 748 0.45 -0.10 32.13
C PRO A 748 -0.21 -1.42 32.57
N ASN A 749 -1.03 -2.05 31.73
CA ASN A 749 -1.61 -3.37 32.02
C ASN A 749 -0.54 -4.47 32.09
N ALA A 750 0.57 -4.36 31.34
CA ALA A 750 1.68 -5.30 31.38
C ALA A 750 2.33 -5.32 32.78
N GLU A 751 2.51 -4.15 33.41
CA GLU A 751 3.01 -4.07 34.80
C GLU A 751 2.11 -4.82 35.77
N ARG A 752 0.79 -4.68 35.63
CA ARG A 752 -0.18 -5.37 36.47
C ARG A 752 -0.19 -6.89 36.24
N ILE A 753 -0.08 -7.32 34.98
CA ILE A 753 0.00 -8.75 34.61
C ILE A 753 1.25 -9.39 35.23
N LEU A 754 2.39 -8.69 35.15
CA LEU A 754 3.66 -9.15 35.72
C LEU A 754 3.62 -9.18 37.25
N ARG A 755 3.10 -8.13 37.91
CA ARG A 755 2.93 -8.13 39.37
C ARG A 755 1.97 -9.23 39.84
N LYS A 756 0.88 -9.48 39.12
CA LYS A 756 -0.06 -10.59 39.42
C LYS A 756 0.60 -11.97 39.23
N ALA A 757 1.55 -12.07 38.31
CA ALA A 757 2.37 -13.27 38.13
C ALA A 757 3.45 -13.44 39.22
N GLY A 758 3.57 -12.51 40.18
CA GLY A 758 4.55 -12.55 41.25
C GLY A 758 5.89 -11.89 40.93
N CYS A 759 6.00 -11.15 39.81
CA CYS A 759 7.21 -10.40 39.45
C CYS A 759 7.32 -9.10 40.25
N GLN A 760 8.54 -8.71 40.62
CA GLN A 760 8.85 -7.36 41.06
C GLN A 760 9.14 -6.49 39.83
N VAL A 761 8.33 -5.45 39.61
CA VAL A 761 8.34 -4.68 38.35
C VAL A 761 8.73 -3.23 38.60
N GLU A 762 9.59 -2.67 37.76
CA GLU A 762 9.86 -1.24 37.64
C GLU A 762 9.87 -0.81 36.18
N ARG A 763 9.78 0.50 35.94
CA ARG A 763 9.87 1.09 34.62
C ARG A 763 10.92 2.19 34.60
N ILE A 764 11.81 2.14 33.62
CA ILE A 764 12.77 3.20 33.32
C ILE A 764 12.36 3.86 32.01
N ALA A 765 11.90 5.11 32.10
CA ALA A 765 11.44 5.90 30.97
C ALA A 765 11.71 7.38 31.23
N GLY A 766 12.54 8.01 30.40
CA GLY A 766 12.67 9.47 30.32
C GLY A 766 11.56 10.09 29.48
N GLU A 767 11.52 11.42 29.37
CA GLU A 767 10.57 12.13 28.50
C GLU A 767 10.88 11.85 27.02
N THR A 768 12.13 11.50 26.71
CA THR A 768 12.59 11.07 25.38
C THR A 768 13.40 9.76 25.46
N GLU A 769 13.61 9.09 24.32
CA GLU A 769 14.46 7.92 24.22
C GLU A 769 15.92 8.24 24.58
N SER A 770 16.38 9.46 24.29
CA SER A 770 17.71 9.94 24.68
C SER A 770 17.87 10.05 26.20
N GLU A 771 16.82 10.48 26.91
CA GLU A 771 16.83 10.55 28.37
C GLU A 771 16.72 9.16 28.99
N THR A 772 15.89 8.27 28.43
CA THR A 772 15.83 6.86 28.84
C THR A 772 17.19 6.19 28.75
N ARG A 773 17.94 6.45 27.67
CA ARG A 773 19.34 6.02 27.51
C ARG A 773 20.26 6.60 28.59
N GLN A 774 20.18 7.89 28.87
CA GLN A 774 21.02 8.51 29.90
C GLN A 774 20.79 7.90 31.29
N LEU A 775 19.54 7.63 31.66
CA LEU A 775 19.18 6.98 32.92
C LEU A 775 19.80 5.57 33.01
N LEU A 776 19.68 4.76 31.95
CA LEU A 776 20.23 3.40 31.92
C LEU A 776 21.77 3.38 31.93
N SER A 777 22.42 4.28 31.18
CA SER A 777 23.88 4.42 31.20
C SER A 777 24.39 4.88 32.57
N GLN A 778 23.67 5.79 33.25
CA GLN A 778 24.02 6.22 34.61
C GLN A 778 23.90 5.07 35.61
N MET A 779 22.81 4.32 35.59
CA MET A 779 22.61 3.13 36.43
C MET A 779 23.72 2.09 36.21
N ALA A 780 24.12 1.86 34.95
CA ALA A 780 25.22 0.97 34.61
C ALA A 780 26.57 1.45 35.19
N ALA A 781 26.87 2.74 35.06
CA ALA A 781 28.10 3.35 35.57
C ALA A 781 28.18 3.31 37.11
N GLU A 782 27.06 3.54 37.79
CA GLU A 782 26.92 3.48 39.25
C GLU A 782 26.91 2.04 39.79
N GLY A 783 26.78 1.04 38.92
CA GLY A 783 26.58 -0.36 39.34
C GLY A 783 25.23 -0.61 40.02
N ARG A 784 24.28 0.30 39.82
CA ARG A 784 22.92 0.26 40.39
C ARG A 784 21.99 -0.50 39.45
N ARG A 785 21.68 -1.75 39.79
CA ARG A 785 20.85 -2.64 38.92
C ARG A 785 19.41 -2.14 38.84
N PHE A 786 18.77 -1.82 39.96
CA PHE A 786 17.37 -1.38 39.98
C PHE A 786 17.28 0.06 40.49
N ASP A 787 16.29 0.81 40.01
CA ASP A 787 16.06 2.19 40.46
C ASP A 787 15.23 2.21 41.75
N THR A 788 14.21 1.35 41.79
CA THR A 788 13.22 1.31 42.89
C THR A 788 13.08 -0.05 43.56
N LEU A 789 13.60 -1.12 42.94
CA LEU A 789 13.52 -2.48 43.47
C LEU A 789 14.74 -2.80 44.35
N THR A 790 14.55 -3.66 45.36
CA THR A 790 15.60 -4.08 46.32
C THR A 790 16.00 -5.53 46.17
#